data_AF-A0A971E982-F1
#
_entry.id   AF-A0A971E982-F1
#
_cell.length_a   1.000
_cell.length_b   1.000
_cell.length_c   1.000
_cell.angle_alpha   90.00
_cell.angle_beta   90.00
_cell.angle_gamma   90.00
#
_symmetry.space_group_name_H-M   'P 1'
#
loop_
_entity.id
_entity.type
_entity.pdbx_description
1 polymer ?
#
loop_
_entity_poly.entity_id
_entity_poly.type
_entity_poly.pdbx_seq_one_letter_code
_entity_poly.pdbx_strand_id
1 'polypeptide(L)'
;MRCLLLRKILQKGMVLVLCAVLAAVSCYTSQIASAATNVTGFQRKATYGEYLARFGSAQAPHTEILIPGDSFTSADPMPEILPDPFGLSGTAVRSEDHGYIEWTVNVPQAGFYNIELTYYPVQGKGITIEREISINGEELFEGANALAFHRMWTDSGPFLKDEQGNEIRPSQVETPRWRTVYLSDSLGYELQPYKFYFQEGENTIRLSSIAEPMAIAYLRLCQAEDPRPYSELAKEYAAKGYKPATDVLIKVQGESAAYRSSPSLFAVSDQGDPTIEPYHPAEIRLNSIGGYRWSVPGDWVTWEFTVPEDGLYQIAIKGKQDMNRGTFSNRRILVDGKVVCAELKSVRFNYSSRYEMSRLGTAHQDEPFLFYLTKGTHEITMEAVLGDLAPLVSLTEETLYELTSIYRSIIMITSQSPDPLRTYQLDKRVPNLLERLRTQAEVINSMAKEFERLTGQRGGHTSTLVDIALMLSRMADQPDSIPKILNEYRDGIGNLGTWVMNTRSQPLQIDYIVVASPEKKMPRAAPTLFEALAHEIRAFIASFTYDYTNVGNIREISDIEDTKRSSKDDPNTIKVWIGLGRDHGQILKQMIEDSFTPETGIKVELELIDNMGALLVPATIAGTNPDIALGAANLDLAFRGAVADLTQFEDFEEVSKRFMKSALHPYRFRDAVWALPEVQSFPMLFYRKDVLAELGLEVPQTWDELLAILPELQNNHLEFGMTPNMWTLAMLLYQQEVAFYKEDCIAVNWDSEVAIQTFKWICELYTQSGLPLTYNFINRFRTGEMPLAIANYGEFNTLTVFAPELRGLWGMAPIPGTRQPDGTINRAASVDNGVLQMSVQSTNTGLTIAQPTGATGSIILERSTKKQQAWEFLKWWTRTDTQVRFGREIEALIGAAARWATANVEAMQLLPWSTEDRRNLLEQWQWIEGMPPVIGQYYVARQFDWMFRAVVLEHKPLRESVLDYTREINLEITRKREELGFSTKLEELDPKWIDMYWDHYVHVNRLDVPAEQSTGEFDELLRRHGILVE
;
A
#
# COMPACT_ATOMS: atom_id res chain seq x y z
N MET A 1 -11.08 34.17 -35.44
CA MET A 1 -9.62 34.45 -35.35
C MET A 1 -9.24 35.36 -34.17
N ARG A 2 -9.85 36.56 -34.00
CA ARG A 2 -9.54 37.46 -32.86
C ARG A 2 -9.87 36.88 -31.46
N CYS A 3 -10.96 36.11 -31.30
CA CYS A 3 -11.26 35.44 -30.01
C CYS A 3 -10.30 34.29 -29.66
N LEU A 4 -9.74 33.59 -30.65
CA LEU A 4 -8.76 32.50 -30.45
C LEU A 4 -7.38 33.04 -30.07
N LEU A 5 -6.98 34.19 -30.65
CA LEU A 5 -5.79 34.90 -30.22
C LEU A 5 -5.94 35.47 -28.80
N LEU A 6 -7.09 36.07 -28.46
CA LEU A 6 -7.36 36.53 -27.10
C LEU A 6 -7.32 35.37 -26.09
N ARG A 7 -7.88 34.20 -26.43
CA ARG A 7 -7.88 33.01 -25.55
C ARG A 7 -6.47 32.46 -25.32
N LYS A 8 -5.62 32.42 -26.36
CA LYS A 8 -4.20 32.02 -26.24
C LYS A 8 -3.35 33.05 -25.47
N ILE A 9 -3.63 34.34 -25.64
CA ILE A 9 -2.95 35.42 -24.91
C ILE A 9 -3.36 35.44 -23.44
N LEU A 10 -4.65 35.20 -23.13
CA LEU A 10 -5.15 35.04 -21.77
C LEU A 10 -4.63 33.77 -21.10
N GLN A 11 -4.56 32.64 -21.82
CA GLN A 11 -3.93 31.40 -21.32
C GLN A 11 -2.44 31.62 -20.99
N LYS A 12 -1.66 32.22 -21.90
CA LYS A 12 -0.24 32.50 -21.63
C LYS A 12 -0.05 33.52 -20.52
N GLY A 13 -0.88 34.57 -20.47
CA GLY A 13 -0.84 35.58 -19.42
C GLY A 13 -1.18 35.03 -18.04
N MET A 14 -2.14 34.11 -17.94
CA MET A 14 -2.56 33.52 -16.67
C MET A 14 -1.60 32.41 -16.19
N VAL A 15 -1.02 31.62 -17.10
CA VAL A 15 0.09 30.71 -16.79
C VAL A 15 1.31 31.49 -16.29
N LEU A 16 1.62 32.64 -16.91
CA LEU A 16 2.67 33.54 -16.42
C LEU A 16 2.36 34.11 -15.03
N VAL A 17 1.11 34.43 -14.74
CA VAL A 17 0.69 34.88 -13.39
C VAL A 17 0.77 33.73 -12.40
N LEU A 18 0.36 32.52 -12.76
CA LEU A 18 0.46 31.34 -11.89
C LEU A 18 1.92 30.98 -11.62
N CYS A 19 2.78 30.99 -12.64
CA CYS A 19 4.23 30.81 -12.51
C CYS A 19 4.89 31.94 -11.72
N ALA A 20 4.42 33.19 -11.82
CA ALA A 20 4.92 34.30 -11.03
C ALA A 20 4.49 34.21 -9.56
N VAL A 21 3.28 33.70 -9.29
CA VAL A 21 2.80 33.43 -7.93
C VAL A 21 3.57 32.25 -7.33
N LEU A 22 3.76 31.16 -8.08
CA LEU A 22 4.63 30.04 -7.70
C LEU A 22 6.05 30.54 -7.38
N ALA A 23 6.68 31.30 -8.28
CA ALA A 23 8.01 31.85 -8.07
C ALA A 23 8.10 32.84 -6.88
N ALA A 24 7.04 33.61 -6.63
CA ALA A 24 6.98 34.52 -5.48
C ALA A 24 6.84 33.74 -4.16
N VAL A 25 6.01 32.70 -4.13
CA VAL A 25 5.87 31.80 -2.96
C VAL A 25 7.20 31.07 -2.71
N SER A 26 7.88 30.56 -3.75
CA SER A 26 9.19 29.90 -3.67
C SER A 26 10.33 30.85 -3.23
N CYS A 27 10.32 32.12 -3.65
CA CYS A 27 11.28 33.12 -3.16
C CYS A 27 11.07 33.47 -1.69
N TYR A 28 9.81 33.44 -1.22
CA TYR A 28 9.50 33.70 0.18
C TYR A 28 9.85 32.50 1.08
N THR A 29 9.60 31.26 0.65
CA THR A 29 9.98 30.05 1.41
C THR A 29 11.51 29.92 1.53
N SER A 30 12.26 30.23 0.46
CA SER A 30 13.74 30.20 0.48
C SER A 30 14.36 31.27 1.41
N GLN A 31 13.74 32.45 1.54
CA GLN A 31 14.18 33.46 2.52
C GLN A 31 13.95 33.03 3.98
N ILE A 32 12.92 32.24 4.25
CA ILE A 32 12.63 31.69 5.59
C ILE A 32 13.62 30.55 5.92
N ALA A 33 13.94 29.68 4.96
CA ALA A 33 14.92 28.60 5.14
C ALA A 33 16.35 29.10 5.44
N SER A 34 16.73 30.24 4.86
CA SER A 34 18.02 30.91 5.08
C SER A 34 18.19 31.48 6.50
N ALA A 35 17.10 31.79 7.20
CA ALA A 35 17.15 32.35 8.55
C ALA A 35 17.25 31.30 9.67
N ALA A 36 17.01 30.02 9.36
CA ALA A 36 17.01 28.90 10.32
C ALA A 36 18.25 27.99 10.21
N THR A 37 19.29 28.41 9.48
CA THR A 37 20.46 27.58 9.23
C THR A 37 21.41 27.62 10.43
N ASN A 38 21.16 26.74 11.40
CA ASN A 38 22.17 25.97 12.12
C ASN A 38 21.44 25.14 13.19
N VAL A 39 21.12 23.89 12.85
CA VAL A 39 21.14 22.65 13.65
C VAL A 39 20.27 21.61 12.91
N THR A 40 20.83 20.39 12.75
CA THR A 40 20.27 19.11 12.21
C THR A 40 19.81 18.97 10.74
N GLY A 41 20.69 18.38 9.93
CA GLY A 41 20.46 17.11 9.22
C GLY A 41 19.55 17.02 8.00
N PHE A 42 18.29 17.46 8.08
CA PHE A 42 17.30 17.21 7.01
C PHE A 42 16.82 18.53 6.43
N GLN A 43 17.20 18.81 5.19
CA GLN A 43 16.58 19.86 4.40
C GLN A 43 15.55 19.21 3.48
N ARG A 44 14.33 19.75 3.48
CA ARG A 44 13.31 19.33 2.49
C ARG A 44 13.92 19.50 1.09
N LYS A 45 13.87 18.44 0.29
CA LYS A 45 14.35 18.47 -1.10
C LYS A 45 13.60 19.58 -1.86
N ALA A 46 14.32 20.32 -2.69
CA ALA A 46 13.72 21.37 -3.52
C ALA A 46 12.65 20.76 -4.44
N THR A 47 11.61 21.52 -4.78
CA THR A 47 10.66 21.06 -5.79
C THR A 47 11.32 21.07 -7.18
N TYR A 48 10.80 20.28 -8.13
CA TYR A 48 11.33 20.30 -9.50
C TYR A 48 11.24 21.70 -10.14
N GLY A 49 10.19 22.46 -9.83
CA GLY A 49 10.05 23.85 -10.27
C GLY A 49 11.16 24.77 -9.72
N GLU A 50 11.50 24.64 -8.43
CA GLU A 50 12.61 25.35 -7.80
C GLU A 50 13.97 24.97 -8.40
N TYR A 51 14.17 23.68 -8.69
CA TYR A 51 15.36 23.18 -9.38
C TYR A 51 15.51 23.79 -10.76
N LEU A 52 14.44 23.83 -11.56
CA LEU A 52 14.47 24.49 -12.87
C LEU A 52 14.75 25.99 -12.75
N ALA A 53 14.18 26.66 -11.75
CA ALA A 53 14.41 28.09 -11.51
C ALA A 53 15.86 28.40 -11.09
N ARG A 54 16.49 27.53 -10.28
CA ARG A 54 17.91 27.65 -9.87
C ARG A 54 18.85 27.74 -11.09
N PHE A 55 18.49 27.09 -12.19
CA PHE A 55 19.26 27.10 -13.44
C PHE A 55 18.49 27.73 -14.61
N GLY A 56 17.54 28.64 -14.36
CA GLY A 56 16.58 29.14 -15.37
C GLY A 56 17.17 29.83 -16.61
N SER A 57 18.47 30.17 -16.61
CA SER A 57 19.21 30.70 -17.76
C SER A 57 20.02 29.66 -18.54
N ALA A 58 19.96 28.38 -18.15
CA ALA A 58 20.70 27.30 -18.79
C ALA A 58 20.15 27.00 -20.19
N GLN A 59 21.07 26.64 -21.10
CA GLN A 59 20.71 26.23 -22.45
C GLN A 59 20.18 24.78 -22.46
N ALA A 60 19.53 24.37 -23.54
CA ALA A 60 19.12 22.98 -23.78
C ALA A 60 19.79 22.46 -25.05
N PRO A 61 21.04 21.95 -24.96
CA PRO A 61 21.80 21.50 -26.13
C PRO A 61 21.14 20.26 -26.76
N HIS A 62 21.15 20.19 -28.09
CA HIS A 62 20.69 19.02 -28.86
C HIS A 62 21.78 17.95 -29.04
N THR A 63 22.75 17.90 -28.13
CA THR A 63 23.82 16.89 -28.16
C THR A 63 23.31 15.57 -27.59
N GLU A 64 23.63 14.47 -28.26
CA GLU A 64 23.35 13.12 -27.77
C GLU A 64 24.63 12.48 -27.24
N ILE A 65 24.57 11.93 -26.03
CA ILE A 65 25.68 11.21 -25.38
C ILE A 65 25.17 9.86 -24.93
N LEU A 66 25.76 8.78 -25.47
CA LEU A 66 25.45 7.41 -25.09
C LEU A 66 26.48 6.92 -24.06
N ILE A 67 25.99 6.44 -22.92
CA ILE A 67 26.78 5.93 -21.80
C ILE A 67 26.45 4.44 -21.65
N PRO A 68 27.33 3.53 -22.08
CA PRO A 68 27.14 2.09 -21.86
C PRO A 68 27.00 1.75 -20.38
N GLY A 69 26.09 0.83 -20.03
CA GLY A 69 25.86 0.43 -18.64
C GLY A 69 27.14 -0.10 -17.97
N ASP A 70 27.99 -0.81 -18.72
CA ASP A 70 29.26 -1.41 -18.27
C ASP A 70 30.42 -0.42 -18.14
N SER A 71 30.23 0.83 -18.55
CA SER A 71 31.23 1.90 -18.42
C SER A 71 31.20 2.61 -17.05
N PHE A 72 30.65 1.98 -16.02
CA PHE A 72 30.56 2.54 -14.68
C PHE A 72 31.94 2.75 -14.04
N THR A 73 32.07 3.79 -13.24
CA THR A 73 33.32 4.18 -12.54
C THR A 73 33.34 3.74 -11.08
N SER A 74 32.18 3.61 -10.44
CA SER A 74 32.03 3.11 -9.08
C SER A 74 30.70 2.39 -8.92
N ALA A 75 30.65 1.37 -8.09
CA ALA A 75 29.41 0.70 -7.72
C ALA A 75 29.59 -0.04 -6.38
N ASP A 76 28.50 -0.16 -5.63
CA ASP A 76 28.44 -0.94 -4.39
C ASP A 76 27.03 -1.51 -4.24
N PRO A 77 26.82 -2.85 -4.22
CA PRO A 77 27.84 -3.87 -4.49
C PRO A 77 28.33 -3.82 -5.94
N MET A 78 29.46 -4.48 -6.23
CA MET A 78 29.97 -4.58 -7.60
C MET A 78 28.96 -5.34 -8.49
N PRO A 79 28.45 -4.74 -9.57
CA PRO A 79 27.35 -5.32 -10.32
C PRO A 79 27.84 -6.39 -11.29
N GLU A 80 26.96 -7.36 -11.57
CA GLU A 80 27.23 -8.43 -12.53
C GLU A 80 27.13 -7.88 -13.97
N ILE A 81 28.20 -8.06 -14.76
CA ILE A 81 28.21 -7.70 -16.20
C ILE A 81 27.70 -8.90 -17.00
N LEU A 82 26.60 -8.72 -17.71
CA LEU A 82 25.95 -9.74 -18.51
C LEU A 82 26.31 -9.55 -20.00
N PRO A 83 26.97 -10.54 -20.65
CA PRO A 83 27.24 -10.51 -22.08
C PRO A 83 26.04 -11.04 -22.89
N ASP A 84 25.72 -10.34 -23.99
CA ASP A 84 24.57 -10.56 -24.87
C ASP A 84 23.25 -10.93 -24.15
N PRO A 85 22.83 -10.16 -23.12
CA PRO A 85 21.76 -10.57 -22.22
C PRO A 85 20.38 -10.48 -22.87
N PHE A 86 19.56 -11.50 -22.65
CA PHE A 86 18.13 -11.51 -22.99
C PHE A 86 17.84 -11.12 -24.45
N GLY A 87 18.73 -11.50 -25.38
CA GLY A 87 18.59 -11.22 -26.82
C GLY A 87 19.06 -9.83 -27.26
N LEU A 88 19.62 -9.01 -26.37
CA LEU A 88 20.33 -7.77 -26.74
C LEU A 88 21.77 -8.12 -27.14
N SER A 89 22.24 -7.63 -28.29
CA SER A 89 23.64 -7.72 -28.68
C SER A 89 24.46 -6.65 -27.96
N GLY A 90 25.50 -7.03 -27.22
CA GLY A 90 26.33 -6.13 -26.41
C GLY A 90 26.40 -6.55 -24.94
N THR A 91 26.67 -5.60 -24.05
CA THR A 91 26.79 -5.83 -22.60
C THR A 91 25.69 -5.06 -21.87
N ALA A 92 25.24 -5.62 -20.74
CA ALA A 92 24.41 -4.89 -19.78
C ALA A 92 24.90 -5.16 -18.36
N VAL A 93 24.55 -4.27 -17.44
CA VAL A 93 24.94 -4.37 -16.03
C VAL A 93 23.72 -4.64 -15.17
N ARG A 94 23.77 -5.69 -14.38
CA ARG A 94 22.72 -6.02 -13.42
C ARG A 94 22.92 -5.22 -12.13
N SER A 95 21.99 -4.31 -11.88
CA SER A 95 21.82 -3.66 -10.57
C SER A 95 21.02 -4.55 -9.63
N GLU A 96 21.43 -4.63 -8.37
CA GLU A 96 20.70 -5.34 -7.30
C GLU A 96 19.54 -4.48 -6.75
N ASP A 97 18.83 -5.01 -5.74
CA ASP A 97 17.72 -4.32 -5.04
C ASP A 97 18.17 -3.32 -3.97
N HIS A 98 19.49 -3.10 -3.85
CA HIS A 98 20.15 -2.14 -2.97
C HIS A 98 21.47 -1.69 -3.58
N GLY A 99 22.07 -0.64 -3.00
CA GLY A 99 23.36 -0.14 -3.44
C GLY A 99 23.27 0.94 -4.53
N TYR A 100 24.34 1.15 -5.28
CA TYR A 100 24.38 2.14 -6.37
C TYR A 100 25.31 1.74 -7.52
N ILE A 101 25.06 2.32 -8.70
CA ILE A 101 25.98 2.33 -9.84
C ILE A 101 26.22 3.78 -10.25
N GLU A 102 27.47 4.14 -10.47
CA GLU A 102 27.89 5.50 -10.81
C GLU A 102 28.72 5.52 -12.09
N TRP A 103 28.39 6.44 -12.99
CA TRP A 103 29.09 6.69 -14.24
C TRP A 103 29.71 8.08 -14.24
N THR A 104 30.87 8.21 -14.87
CA THR A 104 31.49 9.50 -15.17
C THR A 104 31.33 9.82 -16.65
N VAL A 105 30.78 10.98 -16.97
CA VAL A 105 30.49 11.42 -18.34
C VAL A 105 31.09 12.80 -18.60
N ASN A 106 31.71 12.96 -19.77
CA ASN A 106 32.19 14.26 -20.21
C ASN A 106 31.13 14.93 -21.12
N VAL A 107 30.56 16.02 -20.65
CA VAL A 107 29.49 16.77 -21.33
C VAL A 107 30.09 17.98 -22.05
N PRO A 108 29.95 18.10 -23.38
CA PRO A 108 30.65 19.11 -24.17
C PRO A 108 30.06 20.52 -24.04
N GLN A 109 28.83 20.65 -23.53
CA GLN A 109 28.16 21.93 -23.36
C GLN A 109 27.30 21.90 -22.10
N ALA A 110 27.47 22.87 -21.22
CA ALA A 110 26.63 22.99 -20.03
C ALA A 110 25.17 23.27 -20.42
N GLY A 111 24.22 22.64 -19.73
CA GLY A 111 22.80 22.83 -20.01
C GLY A 111 21.90 21.75 -19.42
N PHE A 112 20.61 21.87 -19.74
CA PHE A 112 19.60 20.87 -19.41
C PHE A 112 19.56 19.76 -20.45
N TYR A 113 19.60 18.52 -19.97
CA TYR A 113 19.43 17.31 -20.75
C TYR A 113 18.32 16.45 -20.15
N ASN A 114 17.64 15.67 -20.99
CA ASN A 114 16.84 14.55 -20.54
C ASN A 114 17.72 13.30 -20.48
N ILE A 115 17.41 12.41 -19.53
CA ILE A 115 18.07 11.10 -19.41
C ILE A 115 17.07 10.05 -19.87
N GLU A 116 17.48 9.25 -20.85
CA GLU A 116 16.76 8.06 -21.29
C GLU A 116 17.54 6.82 -20.82
N LEU A 117 16.84 5.86 -20.22
CA LEU A 117 17.39 4.63 -19.70
C LEU A 117 16.85 3.45 -20.49
N THR A 118 17.75 2.60 -21.00
CA THR A 118 17.38 1.29 -21.55
C THR A 118 17.63 0.21 -20.53
N TYR A 119 16.55 -0.41 -20.05
CA TYR A 119 16.57 -1.39 -18.98
C TYR A 119 15.78 -2.65 -19.33
N TYR A 120 16.10 -3.73 -18.61
CA TYR A 120 15.37 -4.99 -18.61
C TYR A 120 15.02 -5.35 -17.16
N PRO A 121 13.72 -5.53 -16.84
CA PRO A 121 13.32 -5.99 -15.51
C PRO A 121 13.78 -7.44 -15.34
N VAL A 122 14.77 -7.68 -14.48
CA VAL A 122 15.22 -9.04 -14.16
C VAL A 122 14.34 -9.62 -13.06
N GLN A 123 14.32 -10.95 -12.96
CA GLN A 123 13.49 -11.64 -11.97
C GLN A 123 13.74 -11.12 -10.56
N GLY A 124 12.67 -10.74 -9.87
CA GLY A 124 12.70 -10.15 -8.54
C GLY A 124 11.44 -10.49 -7.75
N LYS A 125 10.95 -9.58 -6.92
CA LYS A 125 9.81 -9.80 -6.00
C LYS A 125 8.45 -9.41 -6.58
N GLY A 126 8.44 -8.81 -7.77
CA GLY A 126 7.22 -8.52 -8.54
C GLY A 126 6.62 -7.14 -8.29
N ILE A 127 7.32 -6.23 -7.59
CA ILE A 127 6.90 -4.82 -7.49
C ILE A 127 7.62 -3.93 -8.49
N THR A 128 7.10 -2.71 -8.65
CA THR A 128 7.73 -1.65 -9.44
C THR A 128 9.17 -1.45 -9.02
N ILE A 129 10.06 -1.34 -10.01
CA ILE A 129 11.47 -1.11 -9.75
C ILE A 129 11.67 0.37 -9.45
N GLU A 130 12.34 0.68 -8.34
CA GLU A 130 12.55 2.07 -7.90
C GLU A 130 14.03 2.42 -7.81
N ARG A 131 14.37 3.60 -8.33
CA ARG A 131 15.74 4.17 -8.29
C ARG A 131 15.73 5.61 -7.83
N GLU A 132 16.82 6.01 -7.20
CA GLU A 132 17.16 7.42 -6.94
C GLU A 132 18.30 7.83 -7.86
N ILE A 133 18.22 9.03 -8.43
CA ILE A 133 19.30 9.62 -9.21
C ILE A 133 19.92 10.82 -8.49
N SER A 134 21.26 10.86 -8.47
CA SER A 134 22.04 12.03 -8.08
C SER A 134 23.04 12.39 -9.19
N ILE A 135 23.33 13.68 -9.32
CA ILE A 135 24.30 14.19 -10.31
C ILE A 135 25.34 15.00 -9.56
N ASN A 136 26.62 14.73 -9.82
CA ASN A 136 27.75 15.38 -9.14
C ASN A 136 27.69 15.26 -7.61
N GLY A 137 27.09 14.18 -7.09
CA GLY A 137 26.89 13.95 -5.66
C GLY A 137 25.82 14.84 -5.01
N GLU A 138 25.10 15.67 -5.76
CA GLU A 138 23.98 16.47 -5.25
C GLU A 138 22.67 15.69 -5.34
N GLU A 139 21.88 15.73 -4.26
CA GLU A 139 20.45 15.39 -4.30
C GLU A 139 19.69 16.53 -5.00
N LEU A 140 18.89 16.18 -6.02
CA LEU A 140 18.42 17.18 -6.98
C LEU A 140 17.11 17.87 -6.59
N PHE A 141 16.04 17.10 -6.49
CA PHE A 141 14.68 17.57 -6.21
C PHE A 141 13.76 16.43 -5.79
N GLU A 142 12.63 16.76 -5.18
CA GLU A 142 11.57 15.81 -4.83
C GLU A 142 11.01 15.12 -6.09
N GLY A 143 11.11 13.79 -6.16
CA GLY A 143 10.77 12.97 -7.34
C GLY A 143 11.98 12.34 -8.03
N ALA A 144 13.16 12.99 -7.98
CA ALA A 144 14.42 12.38 -8.46
C ALA A 144 14.87 11.20 -7.57
N ASN A 145 14.38 11.16 -6.34
CA ASN A 145 14.62 10.11 -5.37
C ASN A 145 13.61 8.94 -5.44
N ALA A 146 12.68 8.95 -6.39
CA ALA A 146 11.63 7.93 -6.50
C ALA A 146 11.22 7.72 -7.97
N LEU A 147 12.21 7.40 -8.81
CA LEU A 147 12.00 7.07 -10.22
C LEU A 147 11.46 5.64 -10.32
N ALA A 148 10.28 5.50 -10.93
CA ALA A 148 9.59 4.22 -11.07
C ALA A 148 9.79 3.63 -12.47
N PHE A 149 10.12 2.33 -12.52
CA PHE A 149 10.27 1.56 -13.75
C PHE A 149 9.34 0.36 -13.72
N HIS A 150 8.42 0.30 -14.67
CA HIS A 150 7.41 -0.75 -14.71
C HIS A 150 7.98 -2.08 -15.20
N ARG A 151 7.53 -3.15 -14.56
CA ARG A 151 7.58 -4.52 -15.10
C ARG A 151 6.46 -4.70 -16.11
N MET A 152 6.45 -5.82 -16.83
CA MET A 152 5.43 -6.11 -17.82
C MET A 152 4.74 -7.42 -17.50
N TRP A 153 3.42 -7.42 -17.57
CA TRP A 153 2.58 -8.55 -17.22
C TRP A 153 1.67 -8.93 -18.39
N THR A 154 1.29 -10.19 -18.44
CA THR A 154 0.29 -10.76 -19.36
C THR A 154 -0.51 -11.84 -18.65
N ASP A 155 -1.58 -12.31 -19.28
CA ASP A 155 -2.35 -13.45 -18.79
C ASP A 155 -1.55 -14.75 -18.94
N SER A 156 -1.61 -15.63 -17.95
CA SER A 156 -0.93 -16.93 -17.98
C SER A 156 -1.48 -17.87 -19.05
N GLY A 157 -2.69 -17.61 -19.55
CA GLY A 157 -3.39 -18.46 -20.52
C GLY A 157 -4.79 -17.93 -20.87
N PRO A 158 -5.56 -18.68 -21.67
CA PRO A 158 -6.93 -18.31 -22.04
C PRO A 158 -7.88 -18.37 -20.85
N PHE A 159 -9.03 -17.69 -20.95
CA PHE A 159 -10.07 -17.73 -19.93
C PHE A 159 -10.62 -19.14 -19.75
N LEU A 160 -10.63 -19.60 -18.50
CA LEU A 160 -11.29 -20.85 -18.11
C LEU A 160 -12.76 -20.56 -17.80
N LYS A 161 -13.60 -21.59 -17.83
CA LYS A 161 -15.01 -21.47 -17.41
C LYS A 161 -15.29 -22.42 -16.26
N ASP A 162 -16.02 -21.94 -15.26
CA ASP A 162 -16.50 -22.78 -14.16
C ASP A 162 -17.67 -23.68 -14.61
N GLU A 163 -18.16 -24.54 -13.70
CA GLU A 163 -19.29 -25.45 -13.96
C GLU A 163 -20.61 -24.72 -14.26
N GLN A 164 -20.71 -23.43 -13.88
CA GLN A 164 -21.84 -22.55 -14.16
C GLN A 164 -21.64 -21.74 -15.44
N GLY A 165 -20.53 -21.90 -16.16
CA GLY A 165 -20.23 -21.19 -17.40
C GLY A 165 -19.66 -19.78 -17.22
N ASN A 166 -19.41 -19.34 -15.98
CA ASN A 166 -18.74 -18.07 -15.67
C ASN A 166 -17.28 -18.13 -16.09
N GLU A 167 -16.76 -17.04 -16.65
CA GLU A 167 -15.34 -16.93 -16.95
C GLU A 167 -14.51 -16.69 -15.69
N ILE A 168 -13.49 -17.51 -15.51
CA ILE A 168 -12.48 -17.41 -14.45
C ILE A 168 -11.29 -16.65 -15.01
N ARG A 169 -10.81 -15.66 -14.25
CA ARG A 169 -9.64 -14.88 -14.64
C ARG A 169 -8.38 -15.77 -14.67
N PRO A 170 -7.51 -15.60 -15.67
CA PRO A 170 -6.20 -16.24 -15.68
C PRO A 170 -5.28 -15.54 -14.66
N SER A 171 -4.36 -16.30 -14.09
CA SER A 171 -3.30 -15.74 -13.25
C SER A 171 -2.39 -14.81 -14.05
N GLN A 172 -1.70 -13.90 -13.36
CA GLN A 172 -0.87 -12.88 -13.97
C GLN A 172 0.59 -13.32 -13.99
N VAL A 173 1.25 -13.28 -15.15
CA VAL A 173 2.65 -13.70 -15.32
C VAL A 173 3.49 -12.57 -15.89
N GLU A 174 4.71 -12.43 -15.37
CA GLU A 174 5.67 -11.43 -15.84
C GLU A 174 6.24 -11.85 -17.21
N THR A 175 6.29 -10.92 -18.17
CA THR A 175 6.88 -11.10 -19.50
C THR A 175 7.92 -10.00 -19.76
N PRO A 176 9.10 -10.10 -19.14
CA PRO A 176 10.11 -9.04 -19.19
C PRO A 176 10.69 -8.87 -20.60
N ARG A 177 10.87 -7.61 -21.03
CA ARG A 177 11.51 -7.21 -22.30
C ARG A 177 12.32 -5.95 -22.10
N TRP A 178 13.25 -5.71 -23.02
CA TRP A 178 14.00 -4.46 -23.09
C TRP A 178 13.07 -3.28 -23.33
N ARG A 179 13.22 -2.24 -22.51
CA ARG A 179 12.45 -1.00 -22.63
C ARG A 179 13.39 0.18 -22.59
N THR A 180 13.05 1.19 -23.36
CA THR A 180 13.75 2.47 -23.38
C THR A 180 12.76 3.52 -22.91
N VAL A 181 13.03 4.16 -21.77
CA VAL A 181 12.14 5.13 -21.14
C VAL A 181 12.91 6.37 -20.71
N TYR A 182 12.28 7.54 -20.78
CA TYR A 182 12.84 8.72 -20.16
C TYR A 182 12.62 8.70 -18.65
N LEU A 183 13.54 9.28 -17.90
CA LEU A 183 13.33 9.53 -16.47
C LEU A 183 12.24 10.59 -16.32
N SER A 184 11.11 10.20 -15.73
CA SER A 184 9.92 11.03 -15.58
C SER A 184 9.32 10.89 -14.18
N ASP A 185 8.39 11.78 -13.87
CA ASP A 185 7.66 11.75 -12.62
C ASP A 185 6.74 10.52 -12.51
N SER A 186 6.95 9.73 -11.46
CA SER A 186 6.15 8.55 -11.14
C SER A 186 4.76 8.89 -10.59
N LEU A 187 4.57 10.12 -10.10
CA LEU A 187 3.28 10.60 -9.57
C LEU A 187 2.39 11.24 -10.65
N GLY A 188 2.99 11.61 -11.79
CA GLY A 188 2.30 12.17 -12.95
C GLY A 188 2.00 13.68 -12.85
N TYR A 189 2.64 14.41 -11.93
CA TYR A 189 2.60 15.87 -11.83
C TYR A 189 3.32 16.54 -13.00
N GLU A 190 4.49 16.01 -13.38
CA GLU A 190 5.20 16.47 -14.57
C GLU A 190 4.81 15.64 -15.80
N LEU A 191 4.16 16.30 -16.76
CA LEU A 191 3.79 15.65 -18.03
C LEU A 191 4.96 15.44 -18.97
N GLN A 192 6.05 16.17 -18.77
CA GLN A 192 7.28 16.05 -19.56
C GLN A 192 8.34 15.30 -18.76
N PRO A 193 9.24 14.57 -19.43
CA PRO A 193 10.37 13.97 -18.74
C PRO A 193 11.21 15.01 -18.01
N TYR A 194 11.83 14.58 -16.91
CA TYR A 194 12.67 15.45 -16.10
C TYR A 194 13.88 15.93 -16.90
N LYS A 195 14.21 17.20 -16.69
CA LYS A 195 15.41 17.85 -17.20
C LYS A 195 16.43 17.95 -16.09
N PHE A 196 17.63 17.53 -16.40
CA PHE A 196 18.77 17.48 -15.49
C PHE A 196 19.84 18.43 -15.99
N TYR A 197 20.33 19.29 -15.11
CA TYR A 197 21.40 20.23 -15.43
C TYR A 197 22.77 19.56 -15.32
N PHE A 198 23.57 19.67 -16.38
CA PHE A 198 24.95 19.21 -16.43
C PHE A 198 25.90 20.38 -16.65
N GLN A 199 27.07 20.32 -16.03
CA GLN A 199 28.15 21.28 -16.25
C GLN A 199 28.94 20.89 -17.51
N GLU A 200 29.66 21.84 -18.10
CA GLU A 200 30.62 21.52 -19.17
C GLU A 200 31.83 20.80 -18.57
N GLY A 201 32.27 19.72 -19.22
CA GLY A 201 33.34 18.87 -18.74
C GLY A 201 32.83 17.62 -18.00
N GLU A 202 33.60 17.17 -17.02
CA GLU A 202 33.33 15.93 -16.29
C GLU A 202 32.16 16.09 -15.31
N ASN A 203 31.20 15.17 -15.39
CA ASN A 203 30.07 15.06 -14.45
C ASN A 203 29.92 13.60 -14.01
N THR A 204 29.37 13.37 -12.82
CA THR A 204 29.01 12.03 -12.35
C THR A 204 27.49 11.86 -12.33
N ILE A 205 27.03 10.68 -12.72
CA ILE A 205 25.62 10.25 -12.63
C ILE A 205 25.62 9.02 -11.74
N ARG A 206 24.92 9.07 -10.60
CA ARG A 206 24.76 7.93 -9.70
C ARG A 206 23.29 7.53 -9.65
N LEU A 207 23.04 6.25 -9.91
CA LEU A 207 21.73 5.61 -9.80
C LEU A 207 21.76 4.64 -8.62
N SER A 208 21.05 4.99 -7.55
CA SER A 208 20.93 4.19 -6.34
C SER A 208 19.69 3.28 -6.41
N SER A 209 19.85 2.02 -6.05
CA SER A 209 18.78 1.03 -5.98
C SER A 209 17.98 1.16 -4.68
N ILE A 210 16.68 1.45 -4.82
CA ILE A 210 15.73 1.53 -3.69
C ILE A 210 14.96 0.22 -3.55
N ALA A 211 14.45 -0.29 -4.67
CA ALA A 211 13.68 -1.53 -4.73
C ALA A 211 13.89 -2.25 -6.07
N GLU A 212 13.97 -3.59 -6.00
CA GLU A 212 14.05 -4.54 -7.10
C GLU A 212 15.31 -4.43 -7.98
N PRO A 213 15.79 -5.56 -8.54
CA PRO A 213 16.92 -5.54 -9.48
C PRO A 213 16.48 -5.18 -10.91
N MET A 214 17.40 -4.66 -11.71
CA MET A 214 17.23 -4.47 -13.18
C MET A 214 18.56 -4.61 -13.91
N ALA A 215 18.53 -5.04 -15.17
CA ALA A 215 19.69 -4.94 -16.06
C ALA A 215 19.64 -3.64 -16.86
N ILE A 216 20.74 -2.90 -16.91
CA ILE A 216 20.88 -1.60 -17.56
C ILE A 216 21.81 -1.77 -18.76
N ALA A 217 21.31 -1.49 -19.96
CA ALA A 217 22.11 -1.55 -21.18
C ALA A 217 22.88 -0.26 -21.42
N TYR A 218 22.20 0.89 -21.38
CA TYR A 218 22.83 2.20 -21.54
C TYR A 218 21.94 3.32 -21.00
N LEU A 219 22.58 4.43 -20.66
CA LEU A 219 21.95 5.72 -20.43
C LEU A 219 22.21 6.61 -21.65
N ARG A 220 21.23 7.40 -22.07
CA ARG A 220 21.38 8.39 -23.13
C ARG A 220 21.01 9.77 -22.63
N LEU A 221 21.96 10.71 -22.68
CA LEU A 221 21.70 12.13 -22.49
C LEU A 221 21.25 12.70 -23.83
N CYS A 222 20.02 13.21 -23.92
CA CYS A 222 19.47 13.80 -25.14
C CYS A 222 18.37 14.82 -24.81
N GLN A 223 17.72 15.39 -25.83
CA GLN A 223 16.48 16.13 -25.63
C GLN A 223 15.29 15.21 -25.92
N ALA A 224 14.30 15.20 -25.05
CA ALA A 224 13.04 14.52 -25.34
C ALA A 224 12.34 15.19 -26.53
N GLU A 225 11.86 14.39 -27.49
CA GLU A 225 11.11 14.91 -28.64
C GLU A 225 9.77 15.48 -28.17
N ASP A 226 9.50 16.76 -28.46
CA ASP A 226 8.19 17.35 -28.24
C ASP A 226 7.31 17.11 -29.48
N PRO A 227 6.26 16.27 -29.39
CA PRO A 227 5.42 15.97 -30.53
C PRO A 227 4.72 17.23 -31.05
N ARG A 228 4.71 17.36 -32.38
CA ARG A 228 4.08 18.50 -33.06
C ARG A 228 2.55 18.41 -32.96
N PRO A 229 1.83 19.54 -33.07
CA PRO A 229 0.36 19.52 -33.13
C PRO A 229 -0.15 18.75 -34.35
N TYR A 230 -1.28 18.05 -34.21
CA TYR A 230 -1.87 17.26 -35.29
C TYR A 230 -2.09 18.07 -36.58
N SER A 231 -2.41 19.36 -36.46
CA SER A 231 -2.61 20.25 -37.61
C SER A 231 -1.38 20.42 -38.51
N GLU A 232 -0.17 20.21 -38.00
CA GLU A 232 1.07 20.21 -38.79
C GLU A 232 1.31 18.84 -39.41
N LEU A 233 1.05 17.77 -38.64
CA LEU A 233 1.14 16.39 -39.11
C LEU A 233 0.19 16.12 -40.28
N ALA A 234 -1.06 16.61 -40.21
CA ALA A 234 -2.04 16.49 -41.29
C ALA A 234 -1.57 17.18 -42.59
N LYS A 235 -0.87 18.33 -42.48
CA LYS A 235 -0.26 19.00 -43.65
C LYS A 235 0.89 18.20 -44.22
N GLU A 236 1.70 17.58 -43.37
CA GLU A 236 2.78 16.69 -43.79
C GLU A 236 2.23 15.46 -44.52
N TYR A 237 1.18 14.84 -44.00
CA TYR A 237 0.51 13.71 -44.65
C TYR A 237 -0.06 14.10 -46.02
N ALA A 238 -0.68 15.29 -46.12
CA ALA A 238 -1.14 15.83 -47.40
C ALA A 238 0.02 16.10 -48.37
N ALA A 239 1.15 16.63 -47.89
CA ALA A 239 2.34 16.90 -48.70
C ALA A 239 3.03 15.62 -49.19
N LYS A 240 3.06 14.57 -48.36
CA LYS A 240 3.58 13.24 -48.71
C LYS A 240 2.63 12.42 -49.57
N GLY A 241 1.37 12.85 -49.72
CA GLY A 241 0.38 12.19 -50.56
C GLY A 241 -0.17 10.89 -49.98
N TYR A 242 -0.18 10.74 -48.65
CA TYR A 242 -0.76 9.55 -48.00
C TYR A 242 -2.26 9.46 -48.26
N LYS A 243 -2.73 8.25 -48.53
CA LYS A 243 -4.14 7.98 -48.87
C LYS A 243 -4.87 7.37 -47.66
N PRO A 244 -6.17 7.68 -47.47
CA PRO A 244 -7.06 6.91 -46.61
C PRO A 244 -7.03 5.42 -46.95
N ALA A 245 -6.97 4.58 -45.92
CA ALA A 245 -7.23 3.16 -46.09
C ALA A 245 -8.69 2.95 -46.50
N THR A 246 -9.01 1.83 -47.14
CA THR A 246 -10.35 1.55 -47.67
C THR A 246 -10.95 0.26 -47.13
N ASP A 247 -12.21 0.35 -46.71
CA ASP A 247 -13.04 -0.79 -46.27
C ASP A 247 -12.51 -1.57 -45.05
N VAL A 248 -11.64 -0.98 -44.23
CA VAL A 248 -11.07 -1.63 -43.03
C VAL A 248 -11.87 -1.27 -41.78
N LEU A 249 -12.23 -2.28 -40.98
CA LEU A 249 -12.74 -2.12 -39.62
C LEU A 249 -12.20 -3.26 -38.76
N ILE A 250 -11.27 -2.94 -37.88
CA ILE A 250 -10.63 -3.86 -36.94
C ILE A 250 -11.15 -3.51 -35.56
N LYS A 251 -11.67 -4.51 -34.84
CA LYS A 251 -12.07 -4.38 -33.44
C LYS A 251 -11.10 -5.19 -32.59
N VAL A 252 -10.51 -4.53 -31.61
CA VAL A 252 -9.57 -5.11 -30.65
C VAL A 252 -10.26 -5.07 -29.29
N GLN A 253 -10.54 -6.24 -28.72
CA GLN A 253 -11.25 -6.30 -27.44
C GLN A 253 -10.36 -5.79 -26.30
N GLY A 254 -10.95 -5.09 -25.35
CA GLY A 254 -10.27 -4.43 -24.25
C GLY A 254 -9.60 -5.45 -23.33
N GLU A 255 -10.28 -6.55 -23.01
CA GLU A 255 -9.76 -7.65 -22.22
C GLU A 255 -8.59 -8.39 -22.88
N SER A 256 -8.46 -8.31 -24.20
CA SER A 256 -7.39 -8.96 -24.98
C SER A 256 -6.10 -8.12 -25.02
N ALA A 257 -5.76 -7.46 -23.92
CA ALA A 257 -4.54 -6.67 -23.80
C ALA A 257 -3.29 -7.56 -23.91
N ALA A 258 -2.32 -7.12 -24.71
CA ALA A 258 -1.09 -7.88 -24.94
C ALA A 258 -0.10 -7.71 -23.77
N TYR A 259 0.04 -6.50 -23.25
CA TYR A 259 0.92 -6.20 -22.11
C TYR A 259 0.31 -5.11 -21.22
N ARG A 260 0.75 -5.09 -19.96
CA ARG A 260 0.34 -4.08 -18.97
C ARG A 260 1.43 -3.82 -17.94
N SER A 261 1.37 -2.63 -17.33
CA SER A 261 2.34 -2.15 -16.32
C SER A 261 2.23 -2.82 -14.96
N SER A 262 1.04 -3.28 -14.60
CA SER A 262 0.69 -3.79 -13.28
C SER A 262 -0.12 -5.08 -13.40
N PRO A 263 0.09 -6.06 -12.51
CA PRO A 263 -0.70 -7.28 -12.47
C PRO A 263 -2.17 -7.02 -12.06
N SER A 264 -2.48 -5.84 -11.51
CA SER A 264 -3.87 -5.47 -11.15
C SER A 264 -4.76 -5.14 -12.35
N LEU A 265 -4.17 -4.91 -13.53
CA LEU A 265 -4.86 -4.48 -14.76
C LEU A 265 -5.33 -5.68 -15.61
N PHE A 266 -6.01 -6.62 -14.98
CA PHE A 266 -6.62 -7.76 -15.67
C PHE A 266 -8.05 -7.46 -16.13
N ALA A 267 -8.60 -8.36 -16.95
CA ALA A 267 -9.94 -8.24 -17.48
C ALA A 267 -11.00 -8.29 -16.36
N VAL A 268 -11.98 -7.41 -16.42
CA VAL A 268 -13.08 -7.30 -15.47
C VAL A 268 -14.42 -7.59 -16.15
N SER A 269 -15.40 -7.98 -15.35
CA SER A 269 -16.77 -8.19 -15.82
C SER A 269 -17.61 -6.96 -15.52
N ASP A 270 -18.29 -6.47 -16.55
CA ASP A 270 -19.46 -5.61 -16.42
C ASP A 270 -20.69 -6.40 -16.86
N GLN A 271 -21.78 -6.35 -16.11
CA GLN A 271 -23.04 -6.99 -16.50
C GLN A 271 -24.15 -5.98 -16.81
N GLY A 272 -23.95 -4.70 -16.51
CA GLY A 272 -25.02 -3.69 -16.54
C GLY A 272 -25.33 -3.10 -17.91
N ASP A 273 -24.50 -3.35 -18.94
CA ASP A 273 -24.69 -2.79 -20.27
C ASP A 273 -24.78 -3.89 -21.35
N PRO A 274 -25.90 -4.03 -22.07
CA PRO A 274 -26.06 -5.10 -23.06
C PRO A 274 -25.29 -4.89 -24.38
N THR A 275 -24.52 -3.82 -24.51
CA THR A 275 -23.71 -3.53 -25.71
C THR A 275 -22.25 -3.95 -25.59
N ILE A 276 -21.82 -4.41 -24.42
CA ILE A 276 -20.44 -4.88 -24.17
C ILE A 276 -20.17 -6.20 -24.87
N GLU A 277 -18.89 -6.50 -25.12
CA GLU A 277 -18.50 -7.71 -25.82
C GLU A 277 -17.37 -8.43 -25.07
N PRO A 278 -17.56 -9.68 -24.61
CA PRO A 278 -18.78 -10.50 -24.65
C PRO A 278 -19.86 -10.11 -23.63
N TYR A 279 -21.13 -10.10 -24.06
CA TYR A 279 -22.30 -9.85 -23.21
C TYR A 279 -23.00 -11.15 -22.78
N HIS A 280 -23.36 -11.23 -21.49
CA HIS A 280 -24.31 -12.21 -20.99
C HIS A 280 -25.16 -11.61 -19.84
N PRO A 281 -26.48 -11.88 -19.77
CA PRO A 281 -27.37 -11.28 -18.76
C PRO A 281 -27.27 -11.86 -17.34
N ALA A 282 -26.48 -12.92 -17.13
CA ALA A 282 -26.43 -13.66 -15.85
C ALA A 282 -25.02 -14.20 -15.52
N GLU A 283 -24.47 -15.05 -16.38
CA GLU A 283 -23.06 -15.50 -16.32
C GLU A 283 -22.06 -14.33 -16.31
N ILE A 284 -21.01 -14.48 -15.51
CA ILE A 284 -19.88 -13.55 -15.47
C ILE A 284 -19.03 -13.75 -16.73
N ARG A 285 -18.86 -12.67 -17.49
CA ARG A 285 -18.04 -12.59 -18.70
C ARG A 285 -16.98 -11.52 -18.53
N LEU A 286 -15.73 -11.85 -18.77
CA LEU A 286 -14.63 -10.89 -18.72
C LEU A 286 -14.64 -10.12 -20.04
N ASN A 287 -15.18 -8.91 -20.01
CA ASN A 287 -15.60 -8.16 -21.21
C ASN A 287 -15.14 -6.71 -21.23
N SER A 288 -14.30 -6.35 -20.29
CA SER A 288 -13.70 -5.03 -20.25
C SER A 288 -12.42 -5.07 -19.45
N ILE A 289 -11.68 -3.98 -19.47
CA ILE A 289 -10.45 -3.81 -18.70
C ILE A 289 -10.43 -2.43 -18.04
N GLY A 290 -9.87 -2.36 -16.84
CA GLY A 290 -9.68 -1.13 -16.09
C GLY A 290 -10.81 -0.80 -15.11
N GLY A 291 -11.43 0.38 -15.26
CA GLY A 291 -12.34 0.96 -14.27
C GLY A 291 -11.57 1.50 -13.06
N TYR A 292 -12.00 1.16 -11.84
CA TYR A 292 -11.33 1.58 -10.61
C TYR A 292 -9.89 1.06 -10.50
N ARG A 293 -9.61 -0.10 -11.09
CA ARG A 293 -8.29 -0.75 -11.08
C ARG A 293 -7.26 0.02 -11.89
N TRP A 294 -7.71 0.75 -12.92
CA TRP A 294 -6.84 1.56 -13.77
C TRP A 294 -6.99 3.04 -13.44
N SER A 295 -6.71 3.37 -12.18
CA SER A 295 -6.84 4.73 -11.63
C SER A 295 -5.50 5.38 -11.27
N VAL A 296 -4.42 4.61 -11.16
CA VAL A 296 -3.10 5.12 -10.76
C VAL A 296 -2.40 5.77 -11.96
N PRO A 297 -1.95 7.03 -11.89
CA PRO A 297 -1.12 7.64 -12.93
C PRO A 297 0.18 6.83 -13.16
N GLY A 298 0.62 6.76 -14.41
CA GLY A 298 1.76 5.93 -14.85
C GLY A 298 1.37 4.52 -15.29
N ASP A 299 0.25 3.99 -14.81
CA ASP A 299 -0.21 2.66 -15.24
C ASP A 299 -0.67 2.66 -16.69
N TRP A 300 -0.24 1.66 -17.44
CA TRP A 300 -0.48 1.55 -18.87
C TRP A 300 -0.89 0.15 -19.31
N VAL A 301 -1.64 0.10 -20.41
CA VAL A 301 -2.09 -1.12 -21.08
C VAL A 301 -1.81 -0.99 -22.58
N THR A 302 -1.30 -2.06 -23.19
CA THR A 302 -0.94 -2.13 -24.61
C THR A 302 -1.75 -3.19 -25.32
N TRP A 303 -2.26 -2.85 -26.51
CA TRP A 303 -2.93 -3.77 -27.42
C TRP A 303 -2.19 -3.84 -28.75
N GLU A 304 -2.09 -5.05 -29.31
CA GLU A 304 -1.54 -5.29 -30.64
C GLU A 304 -2.67 -5.47 -31.66
N PHE A 305 -2.50 -4.93 -32.86
CA PHE A 305 -3.43 -5.10 -33.97
C PHE A 305 -2.70 -5.12 -35.31
N THR A 306 -3.30 -5.74 -36.33
CA THR A 306 -2.66 -5.86 -37.66
C THR A 306 -3.49 -5.15 -38.72
N VAL A 307 -2.88 -4.22 -39.44
CA VAL A 307 -3.53 -3.50 -40.55
C VAL A 307 -3.18 -4.12 -41.90
N PRO A 308 -4.15 -4.25 -42.83
CA PRO A 308 -3.98 -5.02 -44.06
C PRO A 308 -3.23 -4.28 -45.18
N GLU A 309 -3.19 -2.94 -45.13
CA GLU A 309 -2.60 -2.07 -46.15
C GLU A 309 -2.00 -0.81 -45.52
N ASP A 310 -1.11 -0.14 -46.26
CA ASP A 310 -0.59 1.16 -45.86
C ASP A 310 -1.70 2.21 -46.05
N GLY A 311 -2.00 3.00 -45.03
CA GLY A 311 -3.04 4.01 -45.17
C GLY A 311 -3.25 4.89 -43.96
N LEU A 312 -4.13 5.88 -44.13
CA LEU A 312 -4.63 6.73 -43.04
C LEU A 312 -5.86 6.07 -42.39
N TYR A 313 -5.77 5.80 -41.09
CA TYR A 313 -6.79 5.16 -40.27
C TYR A 313 -7.30 6.11 -39.18
N GLN A 314 -8.56 5.96 -38.76
CA GLN A 314 -9.11 6.56 -37.55
C GLN A 314 -9.15 5.54 -36.42
N ILE A 315 -8.95 6.01 -35.18
CA ILE A 315 -9.00 5.20 -33.97
C ILE A 315 -10.12 5.70 -33.07
N ALA A 316 -10.96 4.79 -32.59
CA ALA A 316 -12.04 5.06 -31.65
C ALA A 316 -12.01 4.08 -30.48
N ILE A 317 -12.36 4.56 -29.30
CA ILE A 317 -12.29 3.78 -28.05
C ILE A 317 -13.69 3.75 -27.46
N LYS A 318 -14.25 2.55 -27.24
CA LYS A 318 -15.47 2.38 -26.46
C LYS A 318 -15.08 2.21 -25.00
N GLY A 319 -15.45 3.19 -24.17
CA GLY A 319 -15.15 3.16 -22.75
C GLY A 319 -16.10 4.02 -21.93
N LYS A 320 -16.02 3.89 -20.62
CA LYS A 320 -16.77 4.71 -19.66
C LYS A 320 -15.90 5.14 -18.49
N GLN A 321 -16.27 6.28 -17.91
CA GLN A 321 -15.74 6.78 -16.66
C GLN A 321 -16.95 7.08 -15.77
N ASP A 322 -17.30 6.13 -14.89
CA ASP A 322 -18.51 6.19 -14.07
C ASP A 322 -18.23 6.44 -12.59
N MET A 323 -16.96 6.69 -12.25
CA MET A 323 -16.52 6.84 -10.85
C MET A 323 -16.43 8.30 -10.41
N ASN A 324 -15.60 9.11 -11.08
CA ASN A 324 -15.32 10.46 -10.60
C ASN A 324 -16.30 11.46 -11.20
N ARG A 325 -17.44 11.63 -10.53
CA ARG A 325 -18.48 12.58 -10.94
C ARG A 325 -17.99 14.03 -10.88
N GLY A 326 -18.21 14.79 -11.95
CA GLY A 326 -17.85 16.19 -12.03
C GLY A 326 -16.37 16.45 -12.37
N THR A 327 -15.64 15.42 -12.80
CA THR A 327 -14.30 15.52 -13.37
C THR A 327 -14.17 14.59 -14.59
N PHE A 328 -12.95 14.43 -15.10
CA PHE A 328 -12.59 13.61 -16.24
C PHE A 328 -11.32 12.82 -15.96
N SER A 329 -11.13 11.71 -16.67
CA SER A 329 -9.89 10.94 -16.67
C SER A 329 -9.09 11.23 -17.92
N ASN A 330 -7.77 11.32 -17.83
CA ASN A 330 -6.89 11.51 -18.98
C ASN A 330 -6.09 10.24 -19.30
N ARG A 331 -5.82 10.07 -20.59
CA ARG A 331 -4.92 9.03 -21.09
C ARG A 331 -3.92 9.64 -22.06
N ARG A 332 -2.65 9.32 -21.87
CA ARG A 332 -1.63 9.50 -22.91
C ARG A 332 -1.70 8.30 -23.83
N ILE A 333 -1.74 8.55 -25.13
CA ILE A 333 -1.84 7.50 -26.15
C ILE A 333 -0.55 7.46 -26.96
N LEU A 334 0.06 6.28 -27.02
CA LEU A 334 1.22 5.99 -27.84
C LEU A 334 0.82 5.03 -28.94
N VAL A 335 1.31 5.28 -30.15
CA VAL A 335 1.20 4.36 -31.29
C VAL A 335 2.63 3.96 -31.65
N ASP A 336 2.90 2.66 -31.66
CA ASP A 336 4.25 2.09 -31.84
C ASP A 336 5.29 2.73 -30.90
N GLY A 337 4.95 2.81 -29.61
CA GLY A 337 5.81 3.38 -28.56
C GLY A 337 6.01 4.90 -28.62
N LYS A 338 5.34 5.64 -29.52
CA LYS A 338 5.52 7.10 -29.68
C LYS A 338 4.22 7.87 -29.55
N VAL A 339 4.31 9.04 -28.91
CA VAL A 339 3.23 10.04 -28.92
C VAL A 339 3.27 10.75 -30.27
N VAL A 340 2.37 10.38 -31.19
CA VAL A 340 2.43 10.82 -32.60
C VAL A 340 2.16 12.32 -32.77
N CYS A 341 1.28 12.90 -31.96
CA CYS A 341 0.98 14.33 -31.95
C CYS A 341 0.72 14.85 -30.54
N ALA A 342 0.87 16.17 -30.34
CA ALA A 342 0.76 16.83 -29.04
C ALA A 342 -0.57 16.53 -28.33
N GLU A 343 -1.67 16.43 -29.07
CA GLU A 343 -3.00 16.17 -28.53
C GLU A 343 -3.14 14.77 -27.90
N LEU A 344 -2.30 13.80 -28.29
CA LEU A 344 -2.27 12.47 -27.67
C LEU A 344 -1.50 12.43 -26.34
N LYS A 345 -0.85 13.52 -25.92
CA LYS A 345 -0.24 13.61 -24.58
C LYS A 345 -1.27 13.52 -23.46
N SER A 346 -2.51 13.94 -23.73
CA SER A 346 -3.60 13.95 -22.76
C SER A 346 -4.97 13.95 -23.47
N VAL A 347 -5.53 12.77 -23.67
CA VAL A 347 -6.88 12.57 -24.21
C VAL A 347 -7.88 12.48 -23.05
N ARG A 348 -8.91 13.33 -23.07
CA ARG A 348 -9.91 13.45 -22.01
C ARG A 348 -11.08 12.47 -22.19
N PHE A 349 -11.45 11.78 -21.12
CA PHE A 349 -12.65 10.96 -20.99
C PHE A 349 -13.52 11.52 -19.88
N ASN A 350 -14.66 12.12 -20.24
CA ASN A 350 -15.56 12.74 -19.26
C ASN A 350 -16.38 11.71 -18.52
N TYR A 351 -16.90 12.11 -17.34
CA TYR A 351 -17.84 11.30 -16.59
C TYR A 351 -19.08 10.92 -17.41
N SER A 352 -19.36 9.62 -17.48
CA SER A 352 -20.57 9.06 -18.06
C SER A 352 -20.91 7.74 -17.38
N SER A 353 -22.19 7.56 -17.02
CA SER A 353 -22.69 6.31 -16.46
C SER A 353 -22.95 5.23 -17.53
N ARG A 354 -22.59 5.49 -18.79
CA ARG A 354 -22.80 4.60 -19.95
C ARG A 354 -21.52 4.55 -20.77
N TYR A 355 -21.36 3.49 -21.55
CA TYR A 355 -20.27 3.42 -22.52
C TYR A 355 -20.47 4.44 -23.65
N GLU A 356 -19.38 5.14 -23.97
CA GLU A 356 -19.32 6.14 -25.03
C GLU A 356 -18.24 5.78 -26.04
N MET A 357 -18.48 6.13 -27.31
CA MET A 357 -17.51 5.96 -28.38
C MET A 357 -16.67 7.24 -28.51
N SER A 358 -15.48 7.21 -27.93
CA SER A 358 -14.51 8.30 -27.98
C SER A 358 -13.64 8.18 -29.23
N ARG A 359 -13.93 8.97 -30.27
CA ARG A 359 -13.08 9.08 -31.46
C ARG A 359 -11.90 10.00 -31.12
N LEU A 360 -10.67 9.56 -31.43
CA LEU A 360 -9.50 10.42 -31.26
C LEU A 360 -9.59 11.61 -32.21
N GLY A 361 -9.62 12.81 -31.66
CA GLY A 361 -9.89 14.05 -32.40
C GLY A 361 -9.92 15.27 -31.48
N THR A 362 -10.09 16.46 -32.04
CA THR A 362 -10.36 17.65 -31.23
C THR A 362 -11.78 17.63 -30.68
N ALA A 363 -11.94 17.99 -29.39
CA ALA A 363 -13.21 17.99 -28.66
C ALA A 363 -14.38 18.81 -29.29
N HIS A 364 -14.16 19.52 -30.41
CA HIS A 364 -15.10 20.47 -31.01
C HIS A 364 -15.31 20.31 -32.53
N GLN A 365 -14.85 19.23 -33.17
CA GLN A 365 -15.15 18.97 -34.59
C GLN A 365 -15.49 17.50 -34.82
N ASP A 366 -16.46 17.25 -35.72
CA ASP A 366 -16.91 15.93 -36.18
C ASP A 366 -15.84 15.13 -36.97
N GLU A 367 -14.64 15.70 -37.18
CA GLU A 367 -13.55 15.11 -37.94
C GLU A 367 -12.54 14.39 -37.02
N PRO A 368 -12.33 13.07 -37.20
CA PRO A 368 -11.36 12.30 -36.42
C PRO A 368 -9.93 12.61 -36.87
N PHE A 369 -8.98 12.43 -35.96
CA PHE A 369 -7.56 12.37 -36.33
C PHE A 369 -7.30 11.09 -37.12
N LEU A 370 -6.62 11.28 -38.24
CA LEU A 370 -6.13 10.22 -39.11
C LEU A 370 -4.65 9.95 -38.85
N PHE A 371 -4.31 8.68 -38.62
CA PHE A 371 -2.96 8.20 -38.35
C PHE A 371 -2.47 7.36 -39.51
N TYR A 372 -1.26 7.64 -39.99
CA TYR A 372 -0.64 6.83 -41.04
C TYR A 372 -0.05 5.56 -40.41
N LEU A 373 -0.53 4.40 -40.85
CA LEU A 373 -0.05 3.09 -40.43
C LEU A 373 0.43 2.32 -41.66
N THR A 374 1.51 1.57 -41.48
CA THR A 374 2.08 0.69 -42.51
C THR A 374 1.43 -0.68 -42.46
N LYS A 375 1.40 -1.43 -43.55
CA LYS A 375 0.93 -2.81 -43.54
C LYS A 375 1.76 -3.65 -42.56
N GLY A 376 1.11 -4.24 -41.56
CA GLY A 376 1.76 -5.05 -40.55
C GLY A 376 1.12 -4.93 -39.17
N THR A 377 1.83 -5.46 -38.18
CA THR A 377 1.44 -5.39 -36.77
C THR A 377 1.88 -4.07 -36.17
N HIS A 378 0.95 -3.43 -35.46
CA HIS A 378 1.11 -2.17 -34.74
C HIS A 378 0.64 -2.35 -33.31
N GLU A 379 1.11 -1.46 -32.44
CA GLU A 379 0.68 -1.42 -31.04
C GLU A 379 0.07 -0.07 -30.69
N ILE A 380 -0.93 -0.10 -29.82
CA ILE A 380 -1.48 1.08 -29.15
C ILE A 380 -1.33 0.91 -27.65
N THR A 381 -0.65 1.85 -27.00
CA THR A 381 -0.50 1.91 -25.56
C THR A 381 -1.28 3.10 -25.01
N MET A 382 -2.05 2.86 -23.96
CA MET A 382 -2.70 3.92 -23.21
C MET A 382 -2.10 3.96 -21.80
N GLU A 383 -1.69 5.14 -21.36
CA GLU A 383 -1.09 5.40 -20.04
C GLU A 383 -1.99 6.38 -19.28
N ALA A 384 -2.30 6.07 -18.02
CA ALA A 384 -3.03 6.98 -17.13
C ALA A 384 -2.15 8.18 -16.78
N VAL A 385 -2.63 9.40 -17.02
CA VAL A 385 -1.89 10.64 -16.74
C VAL A 385 -2.84 11.66 -16.13
N LEU A 386 -2.31 12.64 -15.40
CA LEU A 386 -3.15 13.72 -14.83
C LEU A 386 -3.56 14.77 -15.87
N GLY A 387 -2.80 14.89 -16.95
CA GLY A 387 -3.07 15.87 -18.01
C GLY A 387 -3.16 17.29 -17.46
N ASP A 388 -4.22 18.01 -17.81
CA ASP A 388 -4.43 19.40 -17.38
C ASP A 388 -4.69 19.55 -15.87
N LEU A 389 -4.93 18.46 -15.13
CA LEU A 389 -5.12 18.49 -13.68
C LEU A 389 -3.79 18.49 -12.91
N ALA A 390 -2.68 18.12 -13.54
CA ALA A 390 -1.40 17.95 -12.87
C ALA A 390 -0.93 19.20 -12.10
N PRO A 391 -0.96 20.42 -12.69
CA PRO A 391 -0.57 21.64 -11.98
C PRO A 391 -1.47 21.97 -10.78
N LEU A 392 -2.76 21.63 -10.84
CA LEU A 392 -3.70 21.84 -9.73
C LEU A 392 -3.45 20.87 -8.58
N VAL A 393 -3.12 19.61 -8.89
CA VAL A 393 -2.81 18.60 -7.88
C VAL A 393 -1.49 18.96 -7.18
N SER A 394 -0.44 19.26 -7.95
CA SER A 394 0.87 19.67 -7.40
C SER A 394 0.76 20.89 -6.50
N LEU A 395 0.09 21.96 -6.95
CA LEU A 395 -0.11 23.16 -6.13
C LEU A 395 -0.97 22.88 -4.89
N THR A 396 -1.93 21.96 -4.98
CA THR A 396 -2.75 21.56 -3.82
C THR A 396 -1.91 20.80 -2.78
N GLU A 397 -0.96 19.95 -3.19
CA GLU A 397 -0.06 19.26 -2.25
C GLU A 397 0.90 20.24 -1.55
N GLU A 398 1.46 21.20 -2.29
CA GLU A 398 2.25 22.29 -1.70
C GLU A 398 1.44 23.07 -0.67
N THR A 399 0.19 23.41 -1.03
CA THR A 399 -0.75 24.07 -0.14
C THR A 399 -1.07 23.20 1.08
N LEU A 400 -1.32 21.90 0.89
CA LEU A 400 -1.62 20.97 1.97
C LEU A 400 -0.46 20.88 2.97
N TYR A 401 0.78 20.81 2.47
CA TYR A 401 1.98 20.84 3.32
C TYR A 401 2.06 22.14 4.12
N GLU A 402 1.87 23.28 3.44
CA GLU A 402 1.93 24.59 4.08
C GLU A 402 0.81 24.77 5.11
N LEU A 403 -0.42 24.33 4.83
CA LEU A 403 -1.50 24.32 5.80
C LEU A 403 -1.19 23.41 6.99
N THR A 404 -0.56 22.26 6.76
CA THR A 404 -0.13 21.37 7.85
C THR A 404 0.97 22.04 8.69
N SER A 405 1.91 22.76 8.07
CA SER A 405 2.92 23.56 8.78
C SER A 405 2.30 24.70 9.60
N ILE A 406 1.33 25.43 9.03
CA ILE A 406 0.58 26.48 9.74
C ILE A 406 -0.17 25.87 10.92
N TYR A 407 -0.86 24.74 10.71
CA TYR A 407 -1.56 24.02 11.76
C TYR A 407 -0.62 23.62 12.89
N ARG A 408 0.52 22.99 12.58
CA ARG A 408 1.56 22.68 13.57
C ARG A 408 2.04 23.93 14.32
N SER A 409 2.30 25.02 13.60
CA SER A 409 2.72 26.30 14.19
C SER A 409 1.68 26.89 15.14
N ILE A 410 0.38 26.70 14.87
CA ILE A 410 -0.71 27.13 15.74
C ILE A 410 -0.77 26.24 16.98
N ILE A 411 -0.81 24.91 16.83
CA ILE A 411 -0.92 24.01 17.97
C ILE A 411 0.29 24.08 18.90
N MET A 412 1.49 24.38 18.36
CA MET A 412 2.71 24.72 19.12
C MET A 412 2.55 25.92 20.08
N ILE A 413 1.44 26.66 20.01
CA ILE A 413 1.14 27.77 20.92
C ILE A 413 -0.18 27.54 21.66
N THR A 414 -1.18 26.98 20.96
CA THR A 414 -2.54 26.89 21.49
C THR A 414 -2.84 25.56 22.18
N SER A 415 -2.03 24.52 21.95
CA SER A 415 -2.39 23.10 22.05
C SER A 415 -3.46 22.65 21.04
N GLN A 416 -3.70 21.34 20.96
CA GLN A 416 -4.75 20.72 20.14
C GLN A 416 -6.17 21.06 20.61
N SER A 417 -6.35 21.37 21.90
CA SER A 417 -7.66 21.67 22.51
C SER A 417 -7.61 23.04 23.19
N PRO A 418 -7.52 24.12 22.42
CA PRO A 418 -7.33 25.45 22.97
C PRO A 418 -8.57 25.95 23.69
N ASP A 419 -8.37 26.78 24.72
CA ASP A 419 -9.46 27.47 25.40
C ASP A 419 -10.05 28.54 24.47
N PRO A 420 -11.32 28.41 24.02
CA PRO A 420 -11.94 29.34 23.08
C PRO A 420 -12.14 30.76 23.67
N LEU A 421 -11.98 30.93 24.98
CA LEU A 421 -12.10 32.22 25.67
C LEU A 421 -10.76 32.91 25.89
N ARG A 422 -9.63 32.24 25.61
CA ARG A 422 -8.28 32.79 25.78
C ARG A 422 -7.76 33.42 24.50
N THR A 423 -7.24 34.63 24.60
CA THR A 423 -6.49 35.27 23.50
C THR A 423 -5.04 34.77 23.50
N TYR A 424 -4.65 34.04 22.46
CA TYR A 424 -3.29 33.49 22.30
C TYR A 424 -2.32 34.41 21.55
N GLN A 425 -2.82 35.52 20.99
CA GLN A 425 -2.02 36.48 20.18
C GLN A 425 -1.22 35.78 19.06
N LEU A 426 -1.88 34.87 18.34
CA LEU A 426 -1.25 34.03 17.32
C LEU A 426 -0.64 34.86 16.18
N ASP A 427 -1.26 35.99 15.87
CA ASP A 427 -0.76 36.99 14.93
C ASP A 427 0.63 37.55 15.28
N LYS A 428 1.00 37.53 16.57
CA LYS A 428 2.30 38.04 17.06
C LYS A 428 3.30 36.94 17.35
N ARG A 429 2.83 35.75 17.74
CA ARG A 429 3.71 34.67 18.18
C ARG A 429 4.06 33.69 17.07
N VAL A 430 3.18 33.53 16.07
CA VAL A 430 3.48 32.73 14.88
C VAL A 430 3.98 33.65 13.77
N PRO A 431 5.23 33.50 13.30
CA PRO A 431 5.77 34.34 12.23
C PRO A 431 4.90 34.33 10.99
N ASN A 432 4.55 35.53 10.49
CA ASN A 432 3.81 35.77 9.26
C ASN A 432 2.47 34.99 9.13
N LEU A 433 1.84 34.58 10.24
CA LEU A 433 0.66 33.71 10.21
C LEU A 433 -0.48 34.25 9.35
N LEU A 434 -0.84 35.52 9.54
CA LEU A 434 -1.98 36.12 8.83
C LEU A 434 -1.70 36.27 7.33
N GLU A 435 -0.46 36.55 6.96
CA GLU A 435 -0.04 36.62 5.56
C GLU A 435 -0.08 35.24 4.92
N ARG A 436 0.52 34.23 5.57
CA ARG A 436 0.49 32.83 5.14
C ARG A 436 -0.94 32.33 4.92
N LEU A 437 -1.84 32.57 5.87
CA LEU A 437 -3.27 32.20 5.76
C LEU A 437 -3.97 32.91 4.58
N ARG A 438 -3.72 34.20 4.36
CA ARG A 438 -4.30 34.95 3.22
C ARG A 438 -3.79 34.41 1.88
N THR A 439 -2.48 34.18 1.79
CA THR A 439 -1.86 33.62 0.58
C THR A 439 -2.48 32.26 0.24
N GLN A 440 -2.58 31.36 1.23
CA GLN A 440 -3.19 30.04 1.00
C GLN A 440 -4.68 30.13 0.65
N ALA A 441 -5.43 31.05 1.25
CA ALA A 441 -6.83 31.30 0.89
C ALA A 441 -6.98 31.75 -0.57
N GLU A 442 -6.13 32.67 -1.04
CA GLU A 442 -6.13 33.16 -2.42
C GLU A 442 -5.73 32.07 -3.42
N VAL A 443 -4.72 31.27 -3.07
CA VAL A 443 -4.24 30.13 -3.85
C VAL A 443 -5.35 29.09 -4.04
N ILE A 444 -5.99 28.63 -2.96
CA ILE A 444 -7.08 27.63 -3.02
C ILE A 444 -8.28 28.17 -3.80
N ASN A 445 -8.66 29.43 -3.59
CA ASN A 445 -9.75 30.05 -4.35
C ASN A 445 -9.43 30.13 -5.85
N SER A 446 -8.16 30.35 -6.20
CA SER A 446 -7.70 30.36 -7.60
C SER A 446 -7.74 28.96 -8.21
N MET A 447 -7.35 27.92 -7.44
CA MET A 447 -7.50 26.53 -7.85
C MET A 447 -8.97 26.17 -8.10
N ALA A 448 -9.89 26.58 -7.22
CA ALA A 448 -11.31 26.30 -7.39
C ALA A 448 -11.86 26.85 -8.71
N LYS A 449 -11.48 28.08 -9.06
CA LYS A 449 -11.86 28.72 -10.33
C LYS A 449 -11.25 28.03 -11.54
N GLU A 450 -9.99 27.62 -11.45
CA GLU A 450 -9.31 26.94 -12.54
C GLU A 450 -9.85 25.51 -12.75
N PHE A 451 -10.16 24.80 -11.66
CA PHE A 451 -10.83 23.50 -11.71
C PHE A 451 -12.20 23.62 -12.39
N GLU A 452 -13.03 24.60 -11.99
CA GLU A 452 -14.31 24.88 -12.65
C GLU A 452 -14.14 25.19 -14.15
N ARG A 453 -13.07 25.91 -14.52
CA ARG A 453 -12.76 26.22 -15.92
C ARG A 453 -12.38 24.98 -16.72
N LEU A 454 -11.69 24.02 -16.11
CA LEU A 454 -11.22 22.79 -16.76
C LEU A 454 -12.33 21.76 -16.92
N THR A 455 -13.15 21.54 -15.89
CA THR A 455 -14.22 20.54 -15.89
C THR A 455 -15.53 21.08 -16.46
N GLY A 456 -15.73 22.40 -16.48
CA GLY A 456 -16.96 23.04 -16.94
C GLY A 456 -18.15 22.87 -15.99
N GLN A 457 -17.94 22.33 -14.80
CA GLN A 457 -19.00 22.09 -13.81
C GLN A 457 -18.62 22.64 -12.44
N ARG A 458 -19.60 23.25 -11.75
CA ARG A 458 -19.55 23.47 -10.30
C ARG A 458 -20.10 22.23 -9.60
N GLY A 459 -19.22 21.46 -8.98
CA GLY A 459 -19.56 20.24 -8.26
C GLY A 459 -19.03 20.22 -6.83
N GLY A 460 -19.13 19.06 -6.17
CA GLY A 460 -18.61 18.85 -4.81
C GLY A 460 -17.12 19.18 -4.67
N HIS A 461 -16.31 18.78 -5.66
CA HIS A 461 -14.87 19.10 -5.72
C HIS A 461 -14.57 20.60 -5.61
N THR A 462 -15.34 21.45 -6.29
CA THR A 462 -15.15 22.91 -6.24
C THR A 462 -15.62 23.49 -4.91
N SER A 463 -16.73 22.97 -4.35
CA SER A 463 -17.26 23.43 -3.06
C SER A 463 -16.25 23.22 -1.94
N THR A 464 -15.62 22.05 -1.86
CA THR A 464 -14.61 21.75 -0.84
C THR A 464 -13.48 22.78 -0.83
N LEU A 465 -12.94 23.13 -2.00
CA LEU A 465 -11.88 24.15 -2.10
C LEU A 465 -12.37 25.53 -1.67
N VAL A 466 -13.58 25.93 -2.10
CA VAL A 466 -14.17 27.23 -1.73
C VAL A 466 -14.40 27.32 -0.23
N ASP A 467 -14.93 26.27 0.40
CA ASP A 467 -15.20 26.23 1.83
C ASP A 467 -13.90 26.37 2.65
N ILE A 468 -12.83 25.69 2.22
CA ILE A 468 -11.50 25.83 2.84
C ILE A 468 -10.95 27.25 2.65
N ALA A 469 -11.01 27.81 1.44
CA ALA A 469 -10.54 29.18 1.19
C ALA A 469 -11.28 30.22 2.05
N LEU A 470 -12.60 30.06 2.23
CA LEU A 470 -13.41 30.93 3.08
C LEU A 470 -13.06 30.76 4.56
N MET A 471 -12.79 29.53 5.01
CA MET A 471 -12.31 29.26 6.36
C MET A 471 -10.95 29.94 6.63
N LEU A 472 -9.98 29.79 5.72
CA LEU A 472 -8.67 30.44 5.85
C LEU A 472 -8.77 31.97 5.85
N SER A 473 -9.63 32.53 5.00
CA SER A 473 -9.91 33.98 4.99
C SER A 473 -10.48 34.44 6.33
N ARG A 474 -11.45 33.69 6.89
CA ARG A 474 -12.01 33.97 8.23
C ARG A 474 -10.94 33.92 9.32
N MET A 475 -10.03 32.94 9.28
CA MET A 475 -8.92 32.83 10.23
C MET A 475 -7.98 34.04 10.15
N ALA A 476 -7.68 34.51 8.93
CA ALA A 476 -6.78 35.66 8.73
C ALA A 476 -7.40 37.01 9.12
N ASP A 477 -8.71 37.18 8.90
CA ASP A 477 -9.44 38.41 9.20
C ASP A 477 -9.88 38.51 10.66
N GLN A 478 -10.07 37.36 11.32
CA GLN A 478 -10.44 37.28 12.74
C GLN A 478 -9.51 36.31 13.48
N PRO A 479 -8.25 36.71 13.79
CA PRO A 479 -7.26 35.83 14.42
C PRO A 479 -7.72 35.27 15.78
N ASP A 480 -8.51 36.04 16.54
CA ASP A 480 -9.07 35.61 17.83
C ASP A 480 -10.09 34.46 17.71
N SER A 481 -10.61 34.20 16.50
CA SER A 481 -11.52 33.09 16.24
C SER A 481 -10.81 31.77 15.96
N ILE A 482 -9.50 31.80 15.64
CA ILE A 482 -8.71 30.61 15.27
C ILE A 482 -8.86 29.47 16.30
N PRO A 483 -8.74 29.71 17.63
CA PRO A 483 -8.96 28.64 18.62
C PRO A 483 -10.33 27.95 18.53
N LYS A 484 -11.38 28.69 18.15
CA LYS A 484 -12.76 28.18 18.07
C LYS A 484 -13.00 27.31 16.85
N ILE A 485 -12.27 27.55 15.77
CA ILE A 485 -12.41 26.85 14.48
C ILE A 485 -11.21 25.96 14.16
N LEU A 486 -10.34 25.69 15.14
CA LEU A 486 -9.15 24.87 14.95
C LEU A 486 -9.50 23.43 14.50
N ASN A 487 -10.58 22.86 15.04
CA ASN A 487 -11.10 21.56 14.59
C ASN A 487 -11.60 21.62 13.13
N GLU A 488 -12.34 22.67 12.77
CA GLU A 488 -12.78 22.89 11.37
C GLU A 488 -11.58 23.00 10.44
N TYR A 489 -10.50 23.66 10.89
CA TYR A 489 -9.25 23.78 10.13
C TYR A 489 -8.55 22.43 9.92
N ARG A 490 -8.38 21.64 10.98
CA ARG A 490 -7.82 20.29 10.90
C ARG A 490 -8.64 19.40 9.96
N ASP A 491 -9.96 19.42 10.10
CA ASP A 491 -10.86 18.63 9.25
C ASP A 491 -10.80 19.14 7.79
N GLY A 492 -10.63 20.44 7.58
CA GLY A 492 -10.38 21.06 6.27
C GLY A 492 -9.09 20.58 5.61
N ILE A 493 -8.00 20.41 6.37
CA ILE A 493 -6.73 19.81 5.89
C ILE A 493 -6.97 18.37 5.45
N GLY A 494 -7.67 17.57 6.25
CA GLY A 494 -8.05 16.19 5.89
C GLY A 494 -8.91 16.10 4.63
N ASN A 495 -9.86 17.02 4.48
CA ASN A 495 -10.68 17.13 3.27
C ASN A 495 -9.87 17.53 2.04
N LEU A 496 -8.88 18.40 2.17
CA LEU A 496 -7.97 18.77 1.07
C LEU A 496 -7.11 17.58 0.64
N GLY A 497 -6.57 16.82 1.59
CA GLY A 497 -5.84 15.58 1.30
C GLY A 497 -6.72 14.54 0.59
N THR A 498 -7.99 14.41 0.98
CA THR A 498 -8.97 13.56 0.29
C THR A 498 -9.26 14.07 -1.12
N TRP A 499 -9.35 15.38 -1.30
CA TRP A 499 -9.55 16.01 -2.61
C TRP A 499 -8.37 15.71 -3.56
N VAL A 500 -7.13 15.75 -3.07
CA VAL A 500 -5.92 15.37 -3.84
C VAL A 500 -6.03 13.93 -4.32
N MET A 501 -6.36 12.98 -3.44
CA MET A 501 -6.54 11.57 -3.79
C MET A 501 -7.62 11.35 -4.85
N ASN A 502 -8.79 11.95 -4.66
CA ASN A 502 -9.89 11.81 -5.62
C ASN A 502 -9.58 12.44 -6.98
N THR A 503 -8.86 13.55 -7.01
CA THR A 503 -8.49 14.25 -8.25
C THR A 503 -7.34 13.56 -8.97
N ARG A 504 -6.42 12.93 -8.22
CA ARG A 504 -5.32 12.13 -8.77
C ARG A 504 -5.80 10.82 -9.39
N SER A 505 -6.90 10.25 -8.88
CA SER A 505 -7.51 9.04 -9.44
C SER A 505 -7.99 9.26 -10.87
N GLN A 506 -7.50 8.45 -11.81
CA GLN A 506 -7.82 8.52 -13.25
C GLN A 506 -8.52 7.24 -13.77
N PRO A 507 -9.66 6.80 -13.21
CA PRO A 507 -10.30 5.53 -13.60
C PRO A 507 -10.83 5.60 -15.04
N LEU A 508 -10.69 4.52 -15.81
CA LEU A 508 -11.31 4.39 -17.13
C LEU A 508 -11.52 2.91 -17.42
N GLN A 509 -12.74 2.54 -17.79
CA GLN A 509 -13.06 1.18 -18.20
C GLN A 509 -13.21 1.12 -19.72
N ILE A 510 -12.50 0.21 -20.37
CA ILE A 510 -12.52 0.02 -21.82
C ILE A 510 -13.18 -1.31 -22.14
N ASP A 511 -14.11 -1.28 -23.09
CA ASP A 511 -14.74 -2.48 -23.68
C ASP A 511 -13.95 -2.91 -24.93
N TYR A 512 -13.78 -2.03 -25.92
CA TYR A 512 -12.94 -2.33 -27.09
C TYR A 512 -12.40 -1.08 -27.79
N ILE A 513 -11.38 -1.28 -28.61
CA ILE A 513 -10.76 -0.30 -29.50
C ILE A 513 -11.11 -0.63 -30.95
N VAL A 514 -11.45 0.38 -31.74
CA VAL A 514 -11.76 0.26 -33.17
C VAL A 514 -10.72 1.01 -33.97
N VAL A 515 -10.04 0.31 -34.88
CA VAL A 515 -9.17 0.90 -35.91
C VAL A 515 -9.87 0.73 -37.25
N ALA A 516 -10.28 1.83 -37.88
CA ALA A 516 -11.11 1.78 -39.08
C ALA A 516 -10.68 2.79 -40.14
N SER A 517 -11.10 2.53 -41.37
CA SER A 517 -11.03 3.50 -42.46
C SER A 517 -11.94 4.71 -42.18
N PRO A 518 -11.61 5.93 -42.66
CA PRO A 518 -12.36 7.16 -42.33
C PRO A 518 -13.84 7.14 -42.74
N GLU A 519 -14.20 6.37 -43.77
CA GLU A 519 -15.57 6.24 -44.29
C GLU A 519 -16.46 5.31 -43.47
N LYS A 520 -15.89 4.46 -42.60
CA LYS A 520 -16.67 3.50 -41.80
C LYS A 520 -17.39 4.20 -40.66
N LYS A 521 -18.68 3.87 -40.49
CA LYS A 521 -19.47 4.31 -39.34
C LYS A 521 -19.08 3.51 -38.11
N MET A 522 -18.84 4.21 -37.01
CA MET A 522 -18.52 3.58 -35.73
C MET A 522 -19.69 2.78 -35.18
N PRO A 523 -19.43 1.64 -34.49
CA PRO A 523 -20.45 0.91 -33.75
C PRO A 523 -21.15 1.80 -32.71
N ARG A 524 -22.40 1.47 -32.38
CA ARG A 524 -23.14 2.20 -31.34
C ARG A 524 -22.60 1.78 -29.97
N ALA A 525 -22.17 2.75 -29.17
CA ALA A 525 -21.65 2.50 -27.83
C ALA A 525 -22.73 2.35 -26.76
N ALA A 526 -23.87 3.06 -26.89
CA ALA A 526 -24.93 3.03 -25.88
C ALA A 526 -26.07 2.07 -26.26
N PRO A 527 -26.70 1.39 -25.29
CA PRO A 527 -27.86 0.54 -25.53
C PRO A 527 -29.09 1.37 -25.93
N THR A 528 -29.97 0.75 -26.72
CA THR A 528 -31.32 1.29 -26.91
C THR A 528 -32.19 1.02 -25.69
N LEU A 529 -33.25 1.81 -25.51
CA LEU A 529 -34.24 1.60 -24.44
C LEU A 529 -34.81 0.17 -24.42
N PHE A 530 -35.01 -0.42 -25.61
CA PHE A 530 -35.53 -1.78 -25.72
C PHE A 530 -34.51 -2.85 -25.33
N GLU A 531 -33.24 -2.70 -25.72
CA GLU A 531 -32.17 -3.61 -25.29
C GLU A 531 -31.93 -3.53 -23.78
N ALA A 532 -31.95 -2.31 -23.22
CA ALA A 532 -31.83 -2.12 -21.77
C ALA A 532 -33.00 -2.78 -21.02
N LEU A 533 -34.25 -2.57 -21.46
CA LEU A 533 -35.41 -3.23 -20.86
C LEU A 533 -35.35 -4.75 -21.00
N ALA A 534 -34.93 -5.26 -22.16
CA ALA A 534 -34.79 -6.69 -22.39
C ALA A 534 -33.68 -7.31 -21.51
N HIS A 535 -32.58 -6.57 -21.29
CA HIS A 535 -31.53 -6.94 -20.36
C HIS A 535 -32.07 -7.06 -18.94
N GLU A 536 -32.72 -6.01 -18.42
CA GLU A 536 -33.30 -6.00 -17.06
C GLU A 536 -34.29 -7.15 -16.84
N ILE A 537 -35.18 -7.42 -17.81
CA ILE A 537 -36.12 -8.54 -17.71
C ILE A 537 -35.38 -9.89 -17.69
N ARG A 538 -34.34 -10.07 -18.51
CA ARG A 538 -33.55 -11.31 -18.53
C ARG A 538 -32.74 -11.49 -17.26
N ALA A 539 -32.09 -10.43 -16.77
CA ALA A 539 -31.34 -10.44 -15.53
C ALA A 539 -32.24 -10.74 -14.32
N PHE A 540 -33.45 -10.15 -14.29
CA PHE A 540 -34.47 -10.42 -13.28
C PHE A 540 -35.00 -11.86 -13.33
N ILE A 541 -35.31 -12.40 -14.52
CA ILE A 541 -35.71 -13.81 -14.62
C ILE A 541 -34.56 -14.72 -14.19
N ALA A 542 -33.34 -14.40 -14.62
CA ALA A 542 -32.15 -15.10 -14.22
C ALA A 542 -31.95 -15.04 -12.69
N SER A 543 -32.30 -13.96 -11.98
CA SER A 543 -32.16 -13.92 -10.51
C SER A 543 -32.99 -14.93 -9.74
N PHE A 544 -34.01 -15.54 -10.35
CA PHE A 544 -34.77 -16.63 -9.72
C PHE A 544 -34.20 -18.02 -10.00
N THR A 545 -33.33 -18.14 -11.00
CA THR A 545 -32.78 -19.43 -11.47
C THR A 545 -31.27 -19.55 -11.31
N TYR A 546 -30.57 -18.41 -11.35
CA TYR A 546 -29.15 -18.22 -11.17
C TYR A 546 -28.92 -17.63 -9.79
N ASP A 547 -28.12 -18.32 -9.00
CA ASP A 547 -27.76 -17.89 -7.68
C ASP A 547 -26.53 -16.97 -7.78
N TYR A 548 -26.78 -15.66 -7.84
CA TYR A 548 -25.73 -14.63 -7.95
C TYR A 548 -24.84 -14.53 -6.70
N THR A 549 -25.25 -15.13 -5.57
CA THR A 549 -24.42 -15.27 -4.37
C THR A 549 -23.45 -16.44 -4.46
N ASN A 550 -23.73 -17.44 -5.32
CA ASN A 550 -22.89 -18.61 -5.55
C ASN A 550 -21.89 -18.45 -6.71
N VAL A 551 -21.38 -17.23 -6.92
CA VAL A 551 -20.32 -16.96 -7.90
C VAL A 551 -19.07 -17.73 -7.53
N GLY A 552 -18.79 -18.78 -8.30
CA GLY A 552 -17.61 -19.61 -8.18
C GLY A 552 -17.69 -20.74 -7.15
N ASN A 553 -18.86 -21.33 -6.87
CA ASN A 553 -19.05 -22.46 -5.93
C ASN A 553 -18.43 -22.27 -4.51
N ILE A 554 -18.02 -21.06 -4.10
CA ILE A 554 -17.66 -20.76 -2.71
C ILE A 554 -18.96 -20.41 -2.01
N ARG A 555 -19.38 -21.24 -1.08
CA ARG A 555 -20.64 -21.06 -0.38
C ARG A 555 -20.45 -20.07 0.77
N GLU A 556 -21.19 -18.96 0.74
CA GLU A 556 -21.26 -18.04 1.88
C GLU A 556 -22.17 -18.64 2.96
N ILE A 557 -21.67 -18.71 4.20
CA ILE A 557 -22.42 -19.23 5.34
C ILE A 557 -22.51 -18.15 6.40
N SER A 558 -23.74 -17.70 6.63
CA SER A 558 -24.07 -16.67 7.62
C SER A 558 -24.75 -17.24 8.88
N ASP A 559 -25.29 -18.47 8.83
CA ASP A 559 -25.98 -19.10 9.95
C ASP A 559 -25.74 -20.62 10.09
N ILE A 560 -26.23 -21.19 11.19
CA ILE A 560 -26.07 -22.62 11.52
C ILE A 560 -26.92 -23.52 10.60
N GLU A 561 -28.06 -23.05 10.11
CA GLU A 561 -28.93 -23.87 9.24
C GLU A 561 -28.28 -24.12 7.89
N ASP A 562 -27.52 -23.17 7.38
CA ASP A 562 -26.75 -23.29 6.15
C ASP A 562 -25.64 -24.36 6.27
N THR A 563 -25.00 -24.50 7.42
CA THR A 563 -23.98 -25.54 7.64
C THR A 563 -24.50 -26.96 7.45
N LYS A 564 -25.81 -27.18 7.58
CA LYS A 564 -26.48 -28.51 7.46
C LYS A 564 -26.81 -28.91 6.02
N ARG A 565 -26.70 -28.01 5.05
CA ARG A 565 -27.11 -28.26 3.65
C ARG A 565 -25.98 -28.75 2.72
N SER A 566 -24.76 -29.01 3.21
CA SER A 566 -23.66 -29.54 2.36
C SER A 566 -24.02 -30.90 1.75
N SER A 567 -23.73 -31.03 0.45
CA SER A 567 -24.00 -32.22 -0.35
C SER A 567 -23.07 -33.39 -0.01
N LYS A 568 -23.67 -34.60 0.07
CA LYS A 568 -23.10 -35.97 0.01
C LYS A 568 -21.63 -36.14 0.43
N ASP A 569 -21.42 -36.91 1.50
CA ASP A 569 -20.16 -37.51 1.94
C ASP A 569 -19.36 -38.19 0.80
N ASP A 570 -18.59 -37.41 0.03
CA ASP A 570 -17.48 -37.93 -0.77
C ASP A 570 -16.30 -38.13 0.20
N PRO A 571 -15.79 -39.37 0.36
CA PRO A 571 -14.65 -39.64 1.22
C PRO A 571 -13.37 -38.91 0.78
N ASN A 572 -13.30 -38.39 -0.45
CA ASN A 572 -12.11 -37.72 -0.99
C ASN A 572 -12.20 -36.18 -1.10
N THR A 573 -13.22 -35.57 -0.48
CA THR A 573 -13.39 -34.10 -0.46
C THR A 573 -13.26 -33.57 0.96
N ILE A 574 -12.31 -32.66 1.24
CA ILE A 574 -12.18 -31.99 2.54
C ILE A 574 -12.98 -30.69 2.57
N LYS A 575 -13.58 -30.37 3.71
CA LYS A 575 -14.35 -29.15 3.94
C LYS A 575 -13.49 -28.09 4.64
N VAL A 576 -13.29 -26.94 4.00
CA VAL A 576 -12.41 -25.87 4.48
C VAL A 576 -13.21 -24.59 4.68
N TRP A 577 -13.17 -24.04 5.89
CA TRP A 577 -13.74 -22.74 6.20
C TRP A 577 -12.67 -21.66 6.16
N ILE A 578 -13.00 -20.52 5.55
CA ILE A 578 -12.15 -19.33 5.52
C ILE A 578 -12.90 -18.14 6.13
N GLY A 579 -12.29 -17.50 7.14
CA GLY A 579 -12.82 -16.31 7.81
C GLY A 579 -12.32 -14.97 7.23
N LEU A 580 -11.66 -15.01 6.08
CA LEU A 580 -11.17 -13.84 5.35
C LEU A 580 -12.24 -13.37 4.33
N GLY A 581 -12.14 -12.14 3.83
CA GLY A 581 -13.14 -11.61 2.87
C GLY A 581 -13.22 -12.39 1.55
N ARG A 582 -14.32 -12.22 0.80
CA ARG A 582 -14.62 -12.95 -0.46
C ARG A 582 -13.47 -13.01 -1.47
N ASP A 583 -12.76 -11.89 -1.66
CA ASP A 583 -11.61 -11.80 -2.56
C ASP A 583 -10.47 -12.76 -2.17
N HIS A 584 -10.24 -12.94 -0.85
CA HIS A 584 -9.28 -13.91 -0.33
C HIS A 584 -9.72 -15.35 -0.61
N GLY A 585 -11.02 -15.63 -0.42
CA GLY A 585 -11.60 -16.93 -0.72
C GLY A 585 -11.47 -17.32 -2.20
N GLN A 586 -11.71 -16.37 -3.11
CA GLN A 586 -11.62 -16.62 -4.56
C GLN A 586 -10.19 -16.95 -5.01
N ILE A 587 -9.19 -16.20 -4.52
CA ILE A 587 -7.78 -16.49 -4.82
C ILE A 587 -7.38 -17.84 -4.26
N LEU A 588 -7.73 -18.13 -3.00
CA LEU A 588 -7.41 -19.42 -2.39
C LEU A 588 -8.04 -20.56 -3.20
N LYS A 589 -9.30 -20.42 -3.60
CA LYS A 589 -9.98 -21.42 -4.42
C LYS A 589 -9.26 -21.67 -5.75
N GLN A 590 -8.90 -20.60 -6.47
CA GLN A 590 -8.16 -20.74 -7.73
C GLN A 590 -6.84 -21.47 -7.50
N MET A 591 -6.10 -21.13 -6.45
CA MET A 591 -4.85 -21.81 -6.11
C MET A 591 -5.06 -23.29 -5.78
N ILE A 592 -6.17 -23.64 -5.13
CA ILE A 592 -6.54 -25.02 -4.82
C ILE A 592 -6.82 -25.82 -6.11
N GLU A 593 -7.55 -25.25 -7.05
CA GLU A 593 -7.89 -25.90 -8.33
C GLU A 593 -6.67 -26.00 -9.27
N ASP A 594 -5.78 -25.01 -9.22
CA ASP A 594 -4.58 -24.94 -10.07
C ASP A 594 -3.42 -25.81 -9.59
N SER A 595 -3.22 -25.93 -8.27
CA SER A 595 -2.01 -26.57 -7.71
C SER A 595 -2.33 -27.70 -6.73
N PHE A 596 -3.11 -27.44 -5.68
CA PHE A 596 -3.34 -28.43 -4.63
C PHE A 596 -4.05 -29.69 -5.16
N THR A 597 -5.19 -29.53 -5.81
CA THR A 597 -6.02 -30.66 -6.29
C THR A 597 -5.29 -31.45 -7.39
N PRO A 598 -4.61 -30.82 -8.37
CA PRO A 598 -3.81 -31.54 -9.36
C PRO A 598 -2.58 -32.27 -8.80
N GLU A 599 -1.88 -31.68 -7.80
CA GLU A 599 -0.69 -32.29 -7.19
C GLU A 599 -1.05 -33.47 -6.28
N THR A 600 -2.13 -33.33 -5.49
CA THR A 600 -2.47 -34.29 -4.42
C THR A 600 -3.61 -35.24 -4.76
N GLY A 601 -4.47 -34.87 -5.71
CA GLY A 601 -5.73 -35.59 -5.99
C GLY A 601 -6.82 -35.42 -4.93
N ILE A 602 -6.63 -34.56 -3.93
CA ILE A 602 -7.59 -34.27 -2.86
C ILE A 602 -8.50 -33.13 -3.29
N LYS A 603 -9.81 -33.31 -3.22
CA LYS A 603 -10.78 -32.26 -3.53
C LYS A 603 -11.05 -31.40 -2.31
N VAL A 604 -11.36 -30.12 -2.53
CA VAL A 604 -11.65 -29.17 -1.44
C VAL A 604 -12.98 -28.46 -1.70
N GLU A 605 -13.85 -28.46 -0.70
CA GLU A 605 -15.04 -27.62 -0.62
C GLU A 605 -14.72 -26.42 0.27
N LEU A 606 -14.51 -25.26 -0.35
CA LEU A 606 -14.19 -24.01 0.35
C LEU A 606 -15.48 -23.23 0.67
N GLU A 607 -15.69 -22.87 1.93
CA GLU A 607 -16.83 -22.08 2.40
C GLU A 607 -16.37 -20.80 3.11
N LEU A 608 -17.00 -19.68 2.76
CA LEU A 608 -16.72 -18.35 3.31
C LEU A 608 -17.59 -18.13 4.55
N ILE A 609 -16.96 -17.79 5.69
CA ILE A 609 -17.66 -17.63 6.97
C ILE A 609 -17.51 -16.19 7.48
N ASP A 610 -18.62 -15.44 7.54
CA ASP A 610 -18.63 -14.03 7.95
C ASP A 610 -18.21 -13.82 9.42
N ASN A 611 -18.51 -14.79 10.29
CA ASN A 611 -18.15 -14.75 11.71
C ASN A 611 -17.68 -16.12 12.21
N MET A 612 -16.45 -16.46 11.84
CA MET A 612 -15.81 -17.72 12.22
C MET A 612 -15.89 -18.00 13.73
N GLY A 613 -15.58 -16.99 14.56
CA GLY A 613 -15.58 -17.14 16.03
C GLY A 613 -16.96 -17.47 16.62
N ALA A 614 -18.04 -16.90 16.07
CA ALA A 614 -19.40 -17.16 16.54
C ALA A 614 -19.98 -18.50 16.04
N LEU A 615 -19.56 -18.97 14.86
CA LEU A 615 -20.14 -20.15 14.21
C LEU A 615 -19.39 -21.45 14.50
N LEU A 616 -18.08 -21.40 14.77
CA LEU A 616 -17.27 -22.59 14.97
C LEU A 616 -17.72 -23.40 16.20
N VAL A 617 -17.96 -22.75 17.34
CA VAL A 617 -18.42 -23.42 18.58
C VAL A 617 -19.78 -24.10 18.39
N PRO A 618 -20.86 -23.42 17.91
CA PRO A 618 -22.13 -24.08 17.65
C PRO A 618 -22.04 -25.19 16.60
N ALA A 619 -21.25 -25.02 15.54
CA ALA A 619 -21.08 -26.03 14.49
C ALA A 619 -20.40 -27.29 15.02
N THR A 620 -19.38 -27.16 15.87
CA THR A 620 -18.75 -28.31 16.56
C THR A 620 -19.75 -29.04 17.44
N ILE A 621 -20.60 -28.32 18.19
CA ILE A 621 -21.65 -28.93 19.03
C ILE A 621 -22.69 -29.65 18.16
N ALA A 622 -23.09 -29.03 17.04
CA ALA A 622 -24.07 -29.57 16.09
C ALA A 622 -23.52 -30.73 15.23
N GLY A 623 -22.20 -30.95 15.22
CA GLY A 623 -21.54 -31.95 14.39
C GLY A 623 -21.48 -31.58 12.90
N THR A 624 -21.56 -30.29 12.58
CA THR A 624 -21.51 -29.73 11.22
C THR A 624 -20.26 -28.90 10.98
N ASN A 625 -19.23 -29.06 11.82
CA ASN A 625 -17.96 -28.35 11.70
C ASN A 625 -17.20 -28.73 10.41
N PRO A 626 -16.33 -27.85 9.91
CA PRO A 626 -15.44 -28.18 8.80
C PRO A 626 -14.34 -29.18 9.23
N ASP A 627 -13.58 -29.67 8.25
CA ASP A 627 -12.34 -30.41 8.50
C ASP A 627 -11.22 -29.44 8.90
N ILE A 628 -11.15 -28.29 8.23
CA ILE A 628 -10.16 -27.23 8.46
C ILE A 628 -10.86 -25.88 8.64
N ALA A 629 -10.35 -25.07 9.58
CA ALA A 629 -10.73 -23.66 9.67
C ALA A 629 -9.47 -22.77 9.59
N LEU A 630 -9.43 -21.91 8.57
CA LEU A 630 -8.36 -20.94 8.33
C LEU A 630 -8.65 -19.63 9.06
N GLY A 631 -7.62 -19.05 9.67
CA GLY A 631 -7.71 -17.83 10.46
C GLY A 631 -8.50 -17.99 11.77
N ALA A 632 -8.66 -19.23 12.25
CA ALA A 632 -9.64 -19.58 13.28
C ALA A 632 -9.03 -20.10 14.59
N ALA A 633 -7.71 -20.05 14.74
CA ALA A 633 -7.03 -20.54 15.92
C ALA A 633 -7.58 -19.94 17.22
N ASN A 634 -8.22 -20.78 18.03
CA ASN A 634 -8.72 -20.46 19.36
C ASN A 634 -8.37 -21.60 20.32
N LEU A 635 -7.49 -21.32 21.28
CA LEU A 635 -7.02 -22.33 22.22
C LEU A 635 -8.07 -22.77 23.23
N ASP A 636 -9.14 -21.99 23.48
CA ASP A 636 -10.26 -22.46 24.30
C ASP A 636 -10.98 -23.67 23.66
N LEU A 637 -11.01 -23.75 22.32
CA LEU A 637 -11.53 -24.93 21.62
C LEU A 637 -10.57 -26.12 21.74
N ALA A 638 -9.27 -25.86 21.65
CA ALA A 638 -8.24 -26.89 21.80
C ALA A 638 -8.27 -27.51 23.20
N PHE A 639 -8.32 -26.69 24.26
CA PHE A 639 -8.40 -27.18 25.65
C PHE A 639 -9.67 -27.99 25.94
N ARG A 640 -10.72 -27.83 25.13
CA ARG A 640 -11.98 -28.60 25.21
C ARG A 640 -12.00 -29.83 24.31
N GLY A 641 -10.89 -30.16 23.66
CA GLY A 641 -10.76 -31.32 22.77
C GLY A 641 -11.51 -31.18 21.45
N ALA A 642 -11.77 -29.96 20.97
CA ALA A 642 -12.43 -29.71 19.68
C ALA A 642 -11.44 -29.61 18.51
N VAL A 643 -10.15 -29.41 18.79
CA VAL A 643 -9.07 -29.20 17.80
C VAL A 643 -8.04 -30.31 17.93
N ALA A 644 -7.57 -30.82 16.80
CA ALA A 644 -6.57 -31.87 16.74
C ALA A 644 -5.18 -31.35 17.13
N ASP A 645 -4.42 -32.17 17.84
CA ASP A 645 -3.02 -31.89 18.15
C ASP A 645 -2.15 -32.22 16.92
N LEU A 646 -1.51 -31.19 16.36
CA LEU A 646 -0.71 -31.28 15.15
C LEU A 646 0.64 -31.99 15.37
N THR A 647 1.09 -32.12 16.62
CA THR A 647 2.35 -32.83 16.93
C THR A 647 2.26 -34.33 16.69
N GLN A 648 1.04 -34.86 16.47
CA GLN A 648 0.79 -36.25 16.14
C GLN A 648 1.16 -36.62 14.69
N PHE A 649 1.38 -35.63 13.82
CA PHE A 649 1.82 -35.87 12.44
C PHE A 649 3.35 -36.03 12.37
N GLU A 650 3.82 -37.07 11.66
CA GLU A 650 5.25 -37.47 11.64
C GLU A 650 6.21 -36.36 11.18
N ASP A 651 5.76 -35.49 10.27
CA ASP A 651 6.54 -34.41 9.66
C ASP A 651 6.26 -33.03 10.28
N PHE A 652 5.55 -32.96 11.42
CA PHE A 652 5.24 -31.69 12.11
C PHE A 652 6.49 -30.88 12.43
N GLU A 653 7.54 -31.52 12.96
CA GLU A 653 8.79 -30.84 13.34
C GLU A 653 9.46 -30.17 12.14
N GLU A 654 9.40 -30.79 10.95
CA GLU A 654 9.93 -30.19 9.70
C GLU A 654 9.09 -28.97 9.28
N VAL A 655 7.76 -29.08 9.33
CA VAL A 655 6.84 -27.99 8.97
C VAL A 655 6.97 -26.82 9.95
N SER A 656 7.19 -27.09 11.23
CA SER A 656 7.29 -26.06 12.27
C SER A 656 8.48 -25.10 12.06
N LYS A 657 9.57 -25.57 11.43
CA LYS A 657 10.78 -24.77 11.12
C LYS A 657 10.54 -23.62 10.16
N ARG A 658 9.38 -23.60 9.46
CA ARG A 658 8.97 -22.48 8.59
C ARG A 658 8.64 -21.21 9.36
N PHE A 659 8.39 -21.33 10.67
CA PHE A 659 7.90 -20.27 11.53
C PHE A 659 8.91 -19.94 12.63
N MET A 660 8.88 -18.70 13.11
CA MET A 660 9.58 -18.37 14.35
C MET A 660 8.92 -19.05 15.55
N LYS A 661 9.71 -19.35 16.60
CA LYS A 661 9.19 -19.84 17.89
C LYS A 661 8.08 -18.94 18.42
N SER A 662 8.25 -17.62 18.26
CA SER A 662 7.28 -16.61 18.68
C SER A 662 5.92 -16.72 17.98
N ALA A 663 5.87 -17.21 16.74
CA ALA A 663 4.64 -17.42 16.00
C ALA A 663 3.89 -18.68 16.48
N LEU A 664 4.63 -19.72 16.84
CA LEU A 664 4.07 -21.01 17.27
C LEU A 664 3.65 -21.03 18.73
N HIS A 665 4.36 -20.29 19.59
CA HIS A 665 4.14 -20.34 21.03
C HIS A 665 2.72 -19.98 21.47
N PRO A 666 2.02 -18.99 20.86
CA PRO A 666 0.60 -18.72 21.14
C PRO A 666 -0.34 -19.91 20.90
N TYR A 667 0.07 -20.88 20.07
CA TYR A 667 -0.70 -22.07 19.73
C TYR A 667 -0.20 -23.35 20.39
N ARG A 668 0.76 -23.23 21.31
CA ARG A 668 1.41 -24.34 22.00
C ARG A 668 1.11 -24.28 23.49
N PHE A 669 0.71 -25.41 24.06
CA PHE A 669 0.62 -25.60 25.50
C PHE A 669 1.19 -26.97 25.83
N ARG A 670 2.26 -26.98 26.62
CA ARG A 670 3.09 -28.17 26.87
C ARG A 670 3.61 -28.78 25.57
N ASP A 671 3.52 -30.08 25.40
CA ASP A 671 4.00 -30.82 24.23
C ASP A 671 3.05 -30.83 23.04
N ALA A 672 1.87 -30.22 23.13
CA ALA A 672 0.89 -30.16 22.06
C ALA A 672 0.82 -28.79 21.36
N VAL A 673 0.53 -28.82 20.07
CA VAL A 673 0.37 -27.63 19.21
C VAL A 673 -0.89 -27.79 18.38
N TRP A 674 -1.81 -26.81 18.41
CA TRP A 674 -3.14 -26.97 17.79
C TRP A 674 -3.37 -26.13 16.53
N ALA A 675 -2.41 -25.27 16.16
CA ALA A 675 -2.53 -24.47 14.95
C ALA A 675 -1.17 -24.26 14.27
N LEU A 676 -1.19 -24.17 12.94
CA LEU A 676 -0.07 -23.62 12.18
C LEU A 676 -0.27 -22.10 11.99
N PRO A 677 0.74 -21.27 12.28
CA PRO A 677 0.66 -19.83 12.05
C PRO A 677 0.41 -19.49 10.57
N GLU A 678 -0.46 -18.51 10.30
CA GLU A 678 -0.75 -17.99 8.96
C GLU A 678 -0.28 -16.54 8.83
N VAL A 679 -0.75 -15.69 9.74
CA VAL A 679 -0.42 -14.27 9.82
C VAL A 679 0.29 -14.02 11.14
N GLN A 680 1.36 -13.23 11.13
CA GLN A 680 2.00 -12.77 12.35
C GLN A 680 2.30 -11.28 12.24
N SER A 681 1.68 -10.49 13.11
CA SER A 681 1.92 -9.06 13.19
C SER A 681 2.47 -8.63 14.56
N PHE A 682 3.25 -7.55 14.57
CA PHE A 682 3.98 -7.08 15.75
C PHE A 682 4.20 -5.56 15.73
N PRO A 683 4.45 -4.93 16.89
CA PRO A 683 4.64 -3.47 16.96
C PRO A 683 5.98 -3.00 16.38
N MET A 684 5.94 -1.84 15.72
CA MET A 684 7.09 -1.07 15.22
C MET A 684 6.98 0.39 15.67
N LEU A 685 8.10 1.11 15.72
CA LEU A 685 8.14 2.55 15.93
C LEU A 685 7.99 3.27 14.58
N PHE A 686 6.91 4.03 14.41
CA PHE A 686 6.71 4.92 13.29
C PHE A 686 7.21 6.32 13.64
N TYR A 687 7.94 6.94 12.72
CA TYR A 687 8.55 8.25 12.95
C TYR A 687 8.48 9.18 11.73
N ARG A 688 8.27 10.47 11.98
CA ARG A 688 8.28 11.55 10.98
C ARG A 688 9.69 12.14 10.85
N LYS A 689 10.38 11.80 9.75
CA LYS A 689 11.74 12.26 9.43
C LYS A 689 11.81 13.79 9.39
N ASP A 690 10.82 14.42 8.76
CA ASP A 690 10.72 15.87 8.63
C ASP A 690 10.51 16.58 9.97
N VAL A 691 9.60 16.08 10.81
CA VAL A 691 9.30 16.70 12.12
C VAL A 691 10.45 16.51 13.11
N LEU A 692 11.05 15.32 13.17
CA LEU A 692 12.19 15.08 14.06
C LEU A 692 13.36 15.99 13.71
N ALA A 693 13.65 16.17 12.42
CA ALA A 693 14.73 17.04 12.01
C ALA A 693 14.44 18.54 12.23
N GLU A 694 13.18 18.98 12.10
CA GLU A 694 12.75 20.35 12.46
C GLU A 694 13.03 20.65 13.95
N LEU A 695 12.87 19.64 14.82
CA LEU A 695 13.14 19.73 16.26
C LEU A 695 14.58 19.39 16.65
N GLY A 696 15.41 18.97 15.69
CA GLY A 696 16.75 18.46 15.94
C GLY A 696 16.84 17.21 16.82
N LEU A 697 15.85 16.34 16.66
CA LEU A 697 15.73 15.06 17.36
C LEU A 697 16.16 13.90 16.44
N GLU A 698 16.74 12.87 17.05
CA GLU A 698 17.03 11.59 16.40
C GLU A 698 15.93 10.56 16.73
N VAL A 699 15.91 9.44 16.01
CA VAL A 699 14.97 8.34 16.27
C VAL A 699 15.41 7.61 17.54
N PRO A 700 14.59 7.59 18.62
CA PRO A 700 15.00 7.03 19.91
C PRO A 700 15.20 5.51 19.84
N GLN A 701 16.33 5.03 20.34
CA GLN A 701 16.67 3.60 20.40
C GLN A 701 16.29 2.96 21.74
N THR A 702 16.17 3.77 22.81
CA THR A 702 15.87 3.32 24.17
C THR A 702 14.70 4.09 24.80
N TRP A 703 14.08 3.51 25.83
CA TRP A 703 13.02 4.20 26.58
C TRP A 703 13.51 5.47 27.28
N ASP A 704 14.75 5.51 27.74
CA ASP A 704 15.34 6.71 28.35
C ASP A 704 15.48 7.85 27.33
N GLU A 705 15.93 7.54 26.11
CA GLU A 705 15.98 8.51 25.00
C GLU A 705 14.57 9.00 24.64
N LEU A 706 13.59 8.08 24.58
CA LEU A 706 12.19 8.46 24.34
C LEU A 706 11.67 9.41 25.43
N LEU A 707 11.89 9.09 26.70
CA LEU A 707 11.48 9.93 27.82
C LEU A 707 12.19 11.29 27.81
N ALA A 708 13.43 11.35 27.33
CA ALA A 708 14.19 12.60 27.19
C ALA A 708 13.64 13.52 26.09
N ILE A 709 13.07 12.95 25.02
CA ILE A 709 12.47 13.74 23.94
C ILE A 709 11.00 14.12 24.20
N LEU A 710 10.29 13.41 25.09
CA LEU A 710 8.88 13.71 25.41
C LEU A 710 8.65 15.18 25.83
N PRO A 711 9.46 15.78 26.73
CA PRO A 711 9.30 17.19 27.08
C PRO A 711 9.44 18.12 25.88
N GLU A 712 10.35 17.82 24.95
CA GLU A 712 10.53 18.63 23.74
C GLU A 712 9.31 18.53 22.82
N LEU A 713 8.78 17.33 22.61
CA LEU A 713 7.52 17.15 21.89
C LEU A 713 6.39 17.94 22.57
N GLN A 714 6.27 17.86 23.89
CA GLN A 714 5.21 18.52 24.65
C GLN A 714 5.34 20.05 24.71
N ASN A 715 6.56 20.57 24.79
CA ASN A 715 6.83 22.01 24.68
C ASN A 715 6.35 22.56 23.33
N ASN A 716 6.39 21.72 22.30
CA ASN A 716 5.86 21.99 20.97
C ASN A 716 4.42 21.44 20.79
N HIS A 717 3.73 21.04 21.86
CA HIS A 717 2.36 20.48 21.85
C HIS A 717 2.15 19.30 20.88
N LEU A 718 3.21 18.56 20.58
CA LEU A 718 3.21 17.30 19.86
C LEU A 718 3.10 16.13 20.85
N GLU A 719 2.65 14.99 20.35
CA GLU A 719 2.36 13.82 21.17
C GLU A 719 3.15 12.59 20.74
N PHE A 720 3.31 11.67 21.68
CA PHE A 720 3.77 10.32 21.41
C PHE A 720 2.60 9.34 21.52
N GLY A 721 2.44 8.49 20.50
CA GLY A 721 1.39 7.49 20.46
C GLY A 721 1.82 6.16 21.05
N MET A 722 1.22 5.78 22.18
CA MET A 722 1.28 4.43 22.70
C MET A 722 -0.06 4.10 23.36
N THR A 723 -0.61 2.91 23.10
CA THR A 723 -1.91 2.51 23.65
C THR A 723 -1.70 1.75 24.97
N PRO A 724 -2.37 2.11 26.08
CA PRO A 724 -2.22 1.39 27.34
C PRO A 724 -3.03 0.10 27.31
N ASN A 725 -2.40 -1.00 26.93
CA ASN A 725 -3.03 -2.32 26.90
C ASN A 725 -2.14 -3.39 27.53
N MET A 726 -2.71 -4.59 27.69
CA MET A 726 -2.02 -5.74 28.26
C MET A 726 -0.72 -6.10 27.51
N TRP A 727 -0.70 -5.93 26.18
CA TRP A 727 0.48 -6.19 25.34
C TRP A 727 1.62 -5.20 25.60
N THR A 728 1.28 -3.95 25.93
CA THR A 728 2.28 -2.95 26.35
C THR A 728 2.93 -3.34 27.67
N LEU A 729 2.15 -3.87 28.62
CA LEU A 729 2.71 -4.45 29.84
C LEU A 729 3.59 -5.65 29.53
N ALA A 730 3.14 -6.58 28.68
CA ALA A 730 3.92 -7.75 28.29
C ALA A 730 5.26 -7.40 27.63
N MET A 731 5.25 -6.47 26.67
CA MET A 731 6.44 -5.93 26.03
C MET A 731 7.46 -5.44 27.07
N LEU A 732 7.04 -4.56 27.99
CA LEU A 732 7.95 -3.99 28.98
C LEU A 732 8.45 -5.02 30.00
N LEU A 733 7.65 -6.03 30.35
CA LEU A 733 8.09 -7.13 31.21
C LEU A 733 9.12 -8.01 30.50
N TYR A 734 8.90 -8.35 29.22
CA TYR A 734 9.85 -9.16 28.46
C TYR A 734 11.19 -8.44 28.25
N GLN A 735 11.17 -7.11 28.05
CA GLN A 735 12.42 -6.34 27.99
C GLN A 735 13.20 -6.32 29.32
N GLN A 736 12.53 -6.61 30.43
CA GLN A 736 13.12 -6.79 31.76
C GLN A 736 13.36 -8.27 32.09
N GLU A 737 13.25 -9.16 31.10
CA GLU A 737 13.40 -10.61 31.22
C GLU A 737 12.43 -11.25 32.24
N VAL A 738 11.25 -10.63 32.43
CA VAL A 738 10.20 -11.13 33.32
C VAL A 738 9.08 -11.75 32.51
N ALA A 739 8.80 -13.03 32.76
CA ALA A 739 7.68 -13.73 32.15
C ALA A 739 6.33 -13.14 32.61
N PHE A 740 5.38 -13.09 31.68
CA PHE A 740 4.06 -12.51 31.92
C PHE A 740 3.18 -13.37 32.83
N TYR A 741 3.33 -14.69 32.70
CA TYR A 741 2.67 -15.70 33.51
C TYR A 741 3.69 -16.44 34.37
N LYS A 742 3.22 -17.14 35.38
CA LYS A 742 4.02 -18.13 36.12
C LYS A 742 4.07 -19.44 35.32
N GLU A 743 4.94 -20.36 35.72
CA GLU A 743 5.21 -21.60 35.00
C GLU A 743 3.93 -22.42 34.73
N ASP A 744 3.87 -23.08 33.57
CA ASP A 744 2.67 -23.79 33.06
C ASP A 744 1.40 -22.92 32.98
N CYS A 745 1.57 -21.59 32.99
CA CYS A 745 0.49 -20.60 32.98
C CYS A 745 -0.57 -20.81 34.08
N ILE A 746 -0.14 -21.25 35.27
CA ILE A 746 -1.05 -21.48 36.41
C ILE A 746 -1.63 -20.18 36.98
N ALA A 747 -0.95 -19.05 36.78
CA ALA A 747 -1.29 -17.73 37.31
C ALA A 747 -0.60 -16.64 36.49
N VAL A 748 -1.11 -15.40 36.56
CA VAL A 748 -0.36 -14.22 36.09
C VAL A 748 0.78 -13.89 37.05
N ASN A 749 1.87 -13.31 36.52
CA ASN A 749 3.04 -12.88 37.30
C ASN A 749 3.00 -11.39 37.69
N TRP A 750 1.80 -10.81 37.73
CA TRP A 750 1.59 -9.37 37.95
C TRP A 750 1.77 -8.92 39.41
N ASP A 751 1.83 -9.88 40.34
CA ASP A 751 2.10 -9.65 41.77
C ASP A 751 3.60 -9.50 42.09
N SER A 752 4.47 -9.70 41.11
CA SER A 752 5.91 -9.46 41.26
C SER A 752 6.22 -7.96 41.43
N GLU A 753 7.27 -7.64 42.18
CA GLU A 753 7.68 -6.23 42.38
C GLU A 753 8.00 -5.56 41.05
N VAL A 754 8.67 -6.28 40.15
CA VAL A 754 9.00 -5.79 38.81
C VAL A 754 7.72 -5.46 38.02
N ALA A 755 6.70 -6.32 38.04
CA ALA A 755 5.45 -6.04 37.35
C ALA A 755 4.67 -4.87 37.94
N ILE A 756 4.65 -4.73 39.27
CA ILE A 756 4.03 -3.57 39.92
C ILE A 756 4.73 -2.28 39.53
N GLN A 757 6.07 -2.25 39.48
CA GLN A 757 6.84 -1.07 39.07
C GLN A 757 6.68 -0.77 37.56
N THR A 758 6.65 -1.79 36.72
CA THR A 758 6.42 -1.61 35.27
C THR A 758 5.01 -1.09 35.01
N PHE A 759 4.00 -1.62 35.70
CA PHE A 759 2.64 -1.09 35.61
C PHE A 759 2.54 0.34 36.14
N LYS A 760 3.24 0.67 37.24
CA LYS A 760 3.37 2.04 37.73
C LYS A 760 3.92 2.95 36.64
N TRP A 761 5.03 2.57 36.01
CA TRP A 761 5.67 3.34 34.95
C TRP A 761 4.71 3.59 33.78
N ILE A 762 3.97 2.55 33.34
CA ILE A 762 2.90 2.72 32.34
C ILE A 762 1.88 3.75 32.80
N CYS A 763 1.34 3.65 34.02
CA CYS A 763 0.38 4.62 34.54
C CYS A 763 0.96 6.05 34.61
N GLU A 764 2.23 6.20 34.93
CA GLU A 764 2.93 7.49 34.99
C GLU A 764 3.07 8.14 33.61
N LEU A 765 3.18 7.37 32.53
CA LEU A 765 3.16 7.93 31.17
C LEU A 765 1.85 8.69 30.87
N TYR A 766 0.70 8.20 31.36
CA TYR A 766 -0.58 8.87 31.11
C TYR A 766 -0.92 9.92 32.18
N THR A 767 -0.52 9.68 33.44
CA THR A 767 -0.87 10.57 34.56
C THR A 767 0.13 11.69 34.79
N GLN A 768 1.43 11.45 34.55
CA GLN A 768 2.50 12.43 34.71
C GLN A 768 2.97 12.97 33.36
N SER A 769 3.26 12.08 32.41
CA SER A 769 3.71 12.48 31.07
C SER A 769 2.57 12.85 30.13
N GLY A 770 1.30 12.69 30.51
CA GLY A 770 0.16 13.22 29.75
C GLY A 770 -0.05 12.60 28.35
N LEU A 771 0.38 11.36 28.12
CA LEU A 771 0.10 10.66 26.86
C LEU A 771 -1.42 10.51 26.61
N PRO A 772 -1.86 10.52 25.33
CA PRO A 772 -3.28 10.37 25.00
C PRO A 772 -3.77 8.94 25.28
N LEU A 773 -4.92 8.83 25.95
CA LEU A 773 -5.56 7.53 26.25
C LEU A 773 -6.17 6.86 25.01
N THR A 774 -6.67 7.66 24.06
CA THR A 774 -7.27 7.18 22.80
C THR A 774 -6.93 8.13 21.66
N TYR A 775 -6.63 7.57 20.49
CA TYR A 775 -6.28 8.34 19.30
C TYR A 775 -6.53 7.53 18.02
N ASN A 776 -6.69 8.23 16.89
CA ASN A 776 -6.62 7.62 15.57
C ASN A 776 -5.19 7.82 15.03
N PHE A 777 -4.40 6.75 15.03
CA PHE A 777 -2.99 6.79 14.64
C PHE A 777 -2.79 7.38 13.25
N ILE A 778 -3.48 6.84 12.24
CA ILE A 778 -3.34 7.25 10.83
C ILE A 778 -3.54 8.75 10.66
N ASN A 779 -4.61 9.32 11.22
CA ASN A 779 -4.91 10.74 11.07
C ASN A 779 -3.93 11.65 11.83
N ARG A 780 -3.54 11.27 13.06
CA ARG A 780 -2.60 12.08 13.86
C ARG A 780 -1.16 12.01 13.34
N PHE A 781 -0.75 10.86 12.81
CA PHE A 781 0.56 10.69 12.18
C PHE A 781 0.63 11.48 10.86
N ARG A 782 -0.44 11.41 10.05
CA ARG A 782 -0.55 12.15 8.78
C ARG A 782 -0.42 13.67 8.99
N THR A 783 -1.16 14.22 9.95
CA THR A 783 -1.11 15.66 10.30
C THR A 783 0.19 16.09 10.98
N GLY A 784 1.00 15.14 11.46
CA GLY A 784 2.24 15.42 12.20
C GLY A 784 2.00 15.84 13.65
N GLU A 785 0.77 15.74 14.17
CA GLU A 785 0.44 15.93 15.59
C GLU A 785 1.17 14.89 16.47
N MET A 786 1.31 13.68 15.92
CA MET A 786 1.93 12.53 16.58
C MET A 786 3.11 12.06 15.73
N PRO A 787 4.28 12.74 15.78
CA PRO A 787 5.42 12.42 14.94
C PRO A 787 6.10 11.11 15.30
N LEU A 788 5.81 10.56 16.48
CA LEU A 788 6.31 9.27 16.96
C LEU A 788 5.14 8.45 17.51
N ALA A 789 5.03 7.19 17.09
CA ALA A 789 4.07 6.27 17.68
C ALA A 789 4.52 4.81 17.56
N ILE A 790 4.15 3.99 18.53
CA ILE A 790 4.24 2.53 18.44
C ILE A 790 2.90 2.02 17.90
N ALA A 791 2.96 1.35 16.75
CA ALA A 791 1.81 0.78 16.08
C ALA A 791 2.17 -0.56 15.42
N ASN A 792 1.17 -1.38 15.10
CA ASN A 792 1.37 -2.63 14.39
C ASN A 792 1.96 -2.36 13.00
N TYR A 793 2.94 -3.15 12.54
CA TYR A 793 3.58 -2.90 11.24
C TYR A 793 2.62 -2.96 10.06
N GLY A 794 1.46 -3.63 10.19
CA GLY A 794 0.41 -3.61 9.16
C GLY A 794 -0.09 -2.21 8.82
N GLU A 795 0.01 -1.24 9.74
CA GLU A 795 -0.34 0.16 9.50
C GLU A 795 0.57 0.86 8.48
N PHE A 796 1.75 0.29 8.19
CA PHE A 796 2.64 0.77 7.13
C PHE A 796 1.94 0.79 5.77
N ASN A 797 1.20 -0.29 5.47
CA ASN A 797 0.50 -0.45 4.19
C ASN A 797 -0.61 0.60 4.07
N THR A 798 -1.33 0.84 5.17
CA THR A 798 -2.36 1.90 5.27
C THR A 798 -1.73 3.27 5.04
N LEU A 799 -0.67 3.64 5.75
CA LEU A 799 -0.02 4.96 5.61
C LEU A 799 0.52 5.21 4.20
N THR A 800 1.10 4.19 3.57
CA THR A 800 1.65 4.29 2.20
C THR A 800 0.59 4.69 1.17
N VAL A 801 -0.67 4.24 1.36
CA VAL A 801 -1.78 4.56 0.45
C VAL A 801 -2.56 5.79 0.88
N PHE A 802 -2.77 6.00 2.19
CA PHE A 802 -3.59 7.09 2.72
C PHE A 802 -2.86 8.42 2.89
N ALA A 803 -1.52 8.42 2.92
CA ALA A 803 -0.68 9.62 3.09
C ALA A 803 0.49 9.68 2.08
N PRO A 804 0.23 9.65 0.75
CA PRO A 804 1.29 9.70 -0.24
C PRO A 804 2.09 11.01 -0.22
N GLU A 805 1.52 12.11 0.30
CA GLU A 805 2.22 13.37 0.53
C GLU A 805 3.35 13.26 1.57
N LEU A 806 3.39 12.17 2.35
CA LEU A 806 4.46 11.90 3.29
C LEU A 806 5.56 11.02 2.68
N ARG A 807 5.51 10.65 1.39
CA ARG A 807 6.51 9.76 0.78
C ARG A 807 7.94 10.27 1.02
N GLY A 808 8.77 9.43 1.64
CA GLY A 808 10.16 9.78 2.00
C GLY A 808 10.30 10.68 3.23
N LEU A 809 9.19 11.19 3.80
CA LEU A 809 9.17 12.05 4.99
C LEU A 809 8.90 11.27 6.29
N TRP A 810 8.75 9.96 6.23
CA TRP A 810 8.59 9.09 7.39
C TRP A 810 9.32 7.76 7.19
N GLY A 811 9.37 6.96 8.26
CA GLY A 811 9.87 5.60 8.22
C GLY A 811 9.39 4.78 9.40
N MET A 812 9.78 3.52 9.40
CA MET A 812 9.56 2.57 10.49
C MET A 812 10.90 2.06 11.03
N ALA A 813 11.00 1.94 12.34
CA ALA A 813 12.18 1.43 13.05
C ALA A 813 11.74 0.39 14.10
N PRO A 814 12.65 -0.47 14.58
CA PRO A 814 12.37 -1.30 15.74
C PRO A 814 11.96 -0.46 16.95
N ILE A 815 11.18 -1.04 17.86
CA ILE A 815 10.68 -0.32 19.04
C ILE A 815 11.83 0.09 19.98
N PRO A 816 11.65 1.16 20.78
CA PRO A 816 12.58 1.47 21.86
C PRO A 816 12.73 0.28 22.81
N GLY A 817 13.97 -0.01 23.18
CA GLY A 817 14.30 -1.11 24.08
C GLY A 817 14.80 -0.67 25.45
N THR A 818 14.97 -1.63 26.34
CA THR A 818 15.58 -1.45 27.66
C THR A 818 17.06 -1.78 27.57
N ARG A 819 17.92 -0.85 28.01
CA ARG A 819 19.37 -1.06 28.02
C ARG A 819 19.74 -2.02 29.14
N GLN A 820 20.41 -3.11 28.77
CA GLN A 820 20.89 -4.12 29.71
C GLN A 820 22.24 -3.71 30.35
N PRO A 821 22.62 -4.32 31.50
CA PRO A 821 23.90 -4.03 32.16
C PRO A 821 25.14 -4.27 31.28
N ASP A 822 25.05 -5.13 30.28
CA ASP A 822 26.11 -5.44 29.31
C ASP A 822 26.21 -4.43 28.15
N GLY A 823 25.30 -3.44 28.10
CA GLY A 823 25.23 -2.41 27.07
C GLY A 823 24.36 -2.75 25.87
N THR A 824 23.86 -3.99 25.75
CA THR A 824 22.90 -4.39 24.72
C THR A 824 21.52 -3.75 24.96
N ILE A 825 20.69 -3.70 23.92
CA ILE A 825 19.34 -3.15 23.99
C ILE A 825 18.36 -4.30 23.78
N ASN A 826 17.60 -4.65 24.83
CA ASN A 826 16.55 -5.64 24.73
C ASN A 826 15.27 -4.99 24.18
N ARG A 827 14.84 -5.41 22.99
CA ARG A 827 13.65 -4.90 22.28
C ARG A 827 12.48 -5.87 22.31
N ALA A 828 12.48 -6.79 23.28
CA ALA A 828 11.46 -7.83 23.37
C ALA A 828 10.05 -7.23 23.34
N ALA A 829 9.19 -7.82 22.50
CA ALA A 829 7.79 -7.46 22.43
C ALA A 829 6.95 -8.69 22.19
N SER A 830 5.74 -8.73 22.75
CA SER A 830 4.82 -9.82 22.46
C SER A 830 4.28 -9.74 21.03
N VAL A 831 4.04 -10.88 20.39
CA VAL A 831 3.13 -10.98 19.25
C VAL A 831 1.79 -10.34 19.60
N ASP A 832 1.22 -9.58 18.66
CA ASP A 832 -0.13 -9.07 18.80
C ASP A 832 -1.14 -10.22 18.58
N ASN A 833 -1.56 -10.88 19.66
CA ASN A 833 -2.59 -11.93 19.59
C ASN A 833 -4.02 -11.34 19.59
N GLY A 834 -4.22 -10.09 19.15
CA GLY A 834 -5.54 -9.56 18.87
C GLY A 834 -6.32 -10.52 17.96
N VAL A 835 -7.51 -10.96 18.40
CA VAL A 835 -8.45 -11.70 17.54
C VAL A 835 -8.61 -10.92 16.25
N LEU A 836 -8.40 -11.60 15.12
CA LEU A 836 -8.56 -11.13 13.74
C LEU A 836 -9.53 -9.94 13.67
N GLN A 837 -9.00 -8.72 13.80
CA GLN A 837 -9.80 -7.53 13.61
C GLN A 837 -9.70 -7.24 12.13
N MET A 838 -10.82 -7.44 11.43
CA MET A 838 -10.96 -6.84 10.11
C MET A 838 -11.11 -5.35 10.33
N SER A 839 -10.01 -4.62 10.20
CA SER A 839 -10.09 -3.17 10.08
C SER A 839 -10.78 -2.88 8.74
N VAL A 840 -12.09 -2.68 8.79
CA VAL A 840 -12.87 -2.24 7.63
C VAL A 840 -12.65 -0.75 7.52
N GLN A 841 -11.68 -0.35 6.71
CA GLN A 841 -11.62 1.03 6.25
C GLN A 841 -12.36 1.13 4.93
N SER A 842 -13.54 1.78 4.99
CA SER A 842 -14.26 2.19 3.81
C SER A 842 -13.40 3.22 3.09
N THR A 843 -12.85 2.82 1.94
CA THR A 843 -12.23 3.78 1.03
C THR A 843 -13.33 4.50 0.24
N ASN A 844 -13.11 5.77 -0.09
CA ASN A 844 -14.03 6.54 -0.94
C ASN A 844 -14.15 5.99 -2.37
N THR A 845 -13.37 4.95 -2.72
CA THR A 845 -13.44 4.21 -3.98
C THR A 845 -14.43 3.04 -3.94
N GLY A 846 -15.14 2.84 -2.82
CA GLY A 846 -16.11 1.76 -2.63
C GLY A 846 -15.49 0.42 -2.23
N LEU A 847 -14.16 0.33 -2.06
CA LEU A 847 -13.49 -0.84 -1.52
C LEU A 847 -13.46 -0.80 0.00
N THR A 848 -14.00 -1.83 0.64
CA THR A 848 -13.66 -2.15 2.03
C THR A 848 -12.33 -2.89 1.99
N ILE A 849 -11.23 -2.21 2.32
CA ILE A 849 -9.96 -2.91 2.52
C ILE A 849 -10.05 -3.53 3.91
N ALA A 850 -10.21 -4.84 3.96
CA ALA A 850 -10.17 -5.61 5.19
C ALA A 850 -8.79 -6.25 5.28
N GLN A 851 -7.92 -5.74 6.16
CA GLN A 851 -6.63 -6.37 6.49
C GLN A 851 -6.72 -7.07 7.84
N PRO A 852 -6.28 -8.33 7.94
CA PRO A 852 -6.22 -9.01 9.23
C PRO A 852 -5.10 -8.38 10.06
N THR A 853 -5.47 -7.68 11.12
CA THR A 853 -4.53 -7.25 12.16
C THR A 853 -4.51 -8.30 13.28
N GLY A 854 -3.33 -8.71 13.72
CA GLY A 854 -3.10 -9.71 14.77
C GLY A 854 -2.27 -10.91 14.30
N ALA A 855 -2.30 -11.99 15.07
CA ALA A 855 -1.73 -13.29 14.71
C ALA A 855 -2.84 -14.32 14.53
N THR A 856 -2.79 -15.06 13.43
CA THR A 856 -3.81 -16.07 13.09
C THR A 856 -3.16 -17.40 12.80
N GLY A 857 -3.92 -18.48 12.99
CA GLY A 857 -3.47 -19.82 12.66
C GLY A 857 -4.59 -20.69 12.10
N SER A 858 -4.19 -21.70 11.33
CA SER A 858 -5.07 -22.71 10.76
C SER A 858 -5.19 -23.89 11.70
N ILE A 859 -6.41 -24.40 11.88
CA ILE A 859 -6.70 -25.53 12.76
C ILE A 859 -7.33 -26.70 12.00
N ILE A 860 -7.11 -27.91 12.51
CA ILE A 860 -7.82 -29.14 12.09
C ILE A 860 -8.80 -29.52 13.21
N LEU A 861 -10.05 -29.80 12.87
CA LEU A 861 -11.06 -30.15 13.88
C LEU A 861 -10.90 -31.60 14.31
N GLU A 862 -10.94 -31.85 15.63
CA GLU A 862 -10.69 -33.19 16.20
C GLU A 862 -11.72 -34.23 15.75
N ARG A 863 -12.95 -33.79 15.45
CA ARG A 863 -14.01 -34.68 14.94
C ARG A 863 -13.85 -35.08 13.48
N SER A 864 -12.94 -34.47 12.73
CA SER A 864 -12.71 -34.82 11.32
C SER A 864 -12.21 -36.26 11.19
N THR A 865 -12.78 -36.99 10.23
CA THR A 865 -12.32 -38.32 9.81
C THR A 865 -11.23 -38.25 8.74
N LYS A 866 -10.90 -37.04 8.25
CA LYS A 866 -10.00 -36.76 7.11
C LYS A 866 -8.74 -36.00 7.54
N LYS A 867 -8.23 -36.29 8.75
CA LYS A 867 -7.12 -35.56 9.38
C LYS A 867 -5.83 -35.54 8.54
N GLN A 868 -5.48 -36.66 7.90
CA GLN A 868 -4.29 -36.74 7.02
C GLN A 868 -4.45 -35.85 5.77
N GLN A 869 -5.61 -35.89 5.11
CA GLN A 869 -5.88 -35.01 3.96
C GLN A 869 -5.89 -33.53 4.39
N ALA A 870 -6.44 -33.26 5.56
CA ALA A 870 -6.46 -31.92 6.13
C ALA A 870 -5.04 -31.40 6.45
N TRP A 871 -4.17 -32.28 6.93
CA TRP A 871 -2.77 -31.97 7.18
C TRP A 871 -2.00 -31.67 5.88
N GLU A 872 -2.19 -32.46 4.82
CA GLU A 872 -1.61 -32.15 3.50
C GLU A 872 -2.04 -30.77 2.98
N PHE A 873 -3.31 -30.39 3.19
CA PHE A 873 -3.78 -29.06 2.85
C PHE A 873 -3.09 -27.96 3.68
N LEU A 874 -2.94 -28.12 4.99
CA LEU A 874 -2.24 -27.13 5.82
C LEU A 874 -0.75 -27.00 5.46
N LYS A 875 -0.07 -28.10 5.13
CA LYS A 875 1.31 -28.07 4.63
C LYS A 875 1.42 -27.32 3.31
N TRP A 876 0.48 -27.52 2.40
CA TRP A 876 0.38 -26.79 1.14
C TRP A 876 -0.01 -25.32 1.33
N TRP A 877 -0.88 -25.00 2.28
CA TRP A 877 -1.28 -23.62 2.54
C TRP A 877 -0.10 -22.81 3.09
N THR A 878 0.67 -23.38 4.00
CA THR A 878 1.75 -22.70 4.73
C THR A 878 3.14 -22.79 4.07
N ARG A 879 3.29 -23.49 2.94
CA ARG A 879 4.59 -23.56 2.23
C ARG A 879 4.94 -22.22 1.57
N THR A 880 6.24 -21.99 1.41
CA THR A 880 6.82 -20.71 0.99
C THR A 880 6.26 -20.21 -0.35
N ASP A 881 6.22 -21.07 -1.38
CA ASP A 881 5.72 -20.72 -2.72
C ASP A 881 4.22 -20.40 -2.71
N THR A 882 3.41 -21.13 -1.94
CA THR A 882 1.97 -20.86 -1.81
C THR A 882 1.72 -19.53 -1.12
N GLN A 883 2.39 -19.25 0.00
CA GLN A 883 2.24 -17.99 0.73
C GLN A 883 2.70 -16.78 -0.10
N VAL A 884 3.80 -16.92 -0.86
CA VAL A 884 4.26 -15.88 -1.80
C VAL A 884 3.26 -15.67 -2.93
N ARG A 885 2.73 -16.75 -3.53
CA ARG A 885 1.71 -16.65 -4.59
C ARG A 885 0.45 -15.96 -4.05
N PHE A 886 -0.05 -16.39 -2.89
CA PHE A 886 -1.25 -15.81 -2.28
C PHE A 886 -1.05 -14.32 -1.99
N GLY A 887 0.06 -13.94 -1.34
CA GLY A 887 0.36 -12.54 -1.04
C GLY A 887 0.47 -11.67 -2.29
N ARG A 888 1.11 -12.17 -3.37
CA ARG A 888 1.22 -11.46 -4.64
C ARG A 888 -0.12 -11.34 -5.37
N GLU A 889 -0.95 -12.38 -5.36
CA GLU A 889 -2.29 -12.35 -5.97
C GLU A 889 -3.23 -11.40 -5.22
N ILE A 890 -3.15 -11.34 -3.88
CA ILE A 890 -3.92 -10.39 -3.07
C ILE A 890 -3.45 -8.96 -3.32
N GLU A 891 -2.14 -8.72 -3.34
CA GLU A 891 -1.57 -7.40 -3.64
C GLU A 891 -1.88 -6.98 -5.09
N ALA A 892 -1.84 -7.90 -6.05
CA ALA A 892 -2.30 -7.65 -7.42
C ALA A 892 -3.80 -7.36 -7.47
N LEU A 893 -4.60 -7.99 -6.61
CA LEU A 893 -6.04 -7.82 -6.61
C LEU A 893 -6.50 -6.50 -5.98
N ILE A 894 -5.93 -6.15 -4.82
CA ILE A 894 -6.39 -5.07 -3.92
C ILE A 894 -5.41 -3.88 -3.88
N GLY A 895 -4.18 -4.06 -4.36
CA GLY A 895 -3.10 -3.06 -4.37
C GLY A 895 -2.14 -3.20 -3.19
N ALA A 896 -1.11 -2.35 -3.16
CA ALA A 896 -0.03 -2.36 -2.16
C ALA A 896 -0.51 -2.25 -0.70
N ALA A 897 -1.71 -1.68 -0.46
CA ALA A 897 -2.32 -1.64 0.87
C ALA A 897 -2.65 -3.03 1.44
N ALA A 898 -2.75 -4.07 0.61
CA ALA A 898 -3.17 -5.41 1.00
C ALA A 898 -2.01 -6.40 1.16
N ARG A 899 -0.78 -5.91 1.34
CA ARG A 899 0.40 -6.77 1.46
C ARG A 899 0.25 -7.74 2.64
N TRP A 900 0.40 -9.03 2.32
CA TRP A 900 0.14 -10.13 3.24
C TRP A 900 1.19 -10.24 4.36
N ALA A 901 0.75 -10.24 5.61
CA ALA A 901 1.59 -10.34 6.81
C ALA A 901 1.91 -11.79 7.19
N THR A 902 2.49 -12.56 6.26
CA THR A 902 2.74 -14.00 6.43
C THR A 902 3.61 -14.34 7.64
N ALA A 903 3.24 -15.38 8.38
CA ALA A 903 4.05 -15.92 9.46
C ALA A 903 5.24 -16.79 8.98
N ASN A 904 5.25 -17.18 7.69
CA ASN A 904 6.33 -17.96 7.11
C ASN A 904 7.56 -17.05 6.86
N VAL A 905 8.68 -17.39 7.50
CA VAL A 905 9.89 -16.56 7.54
C VAL A 905 10.52 -16.39 6.15
N GLU A 906 10.54 -17.44 5.33
CA GLU A 906 11.07 -17.38 3.97
C GLU A 906 10.14 -16.60 3.04
N ALA A 907 8.82 -16.80 3.17
CA ALA A 907 7.84 -16.11 2.36
C ALA A 907 7.88 -14.60 2.60
N MET A 908 8.02 -14.16 3.85
CA MET A 908 8.13 -12.72 4.19
C MET A 908 9.33 -12.04 3.51
N GLN A 909 10.42 -12.76 3.29
CA GLN A 909 11.61 -12.23 2.61
C GLN A 909 11.40 -12.05 1.10
N LEU A 910 10.49 -12.83 0.51
CA LEU A 910 10.17 -12.84 -0.91
C LEU A 910 8.97 -11.96 -1.28
N LEU A 911 8.22 -11.52 -0.26
CA LEU A 911 7.16 -10.52 -0.40
C LEU A 911 7.76 -9.13 -0.66
N PRO A 912 6.99 -8.22 -1.28
CA PRO A 912 7.54 -7.03 -1.90
C PRO A 912 7.75 -5.86 -0.92
N TRP A 913 8.50 -6.09 0.15
CA TRP A 913 8.98 -5.04 1.05
C TRP A 913 10.23 -4.36 0.48
N SER A 914 10.33 -3.03 0.65
CA SER A 914 11.58 -2.30 0.35
C SER A 914 12.73 -2.88 1.17
N THR A 915 13.97 -2.67 0.73
CA THR A 915 15.12 -3.24 1.43
C THR A 915 15.29 -2.67 2.85
N GLU A 916 15.07 -1.37 3.03
CA GLU A 916 15.11 -0.71 4.35
C GLU A 916 14.01 -1.25 5.28
N ASP A 917 12.76 -1.29 4.80
CA ASP A 917 11.62 -1.73 5.62
C ASP A 917 11.75 -3.21 5.98
N ARG A 918 12.15 -4.06 5.03
CA ARG A 918 12.37 -5.49 5.26
C ARG A 918 13.45 -5.71 6.33
N ARG A 919 14.54 -4.96 6.27
CA ARG A 919 15.62 -5.06 7.27
C ARG A 919 15.10 -4.70 8.66
N ASN A 920 14.39 -3.58 8.80
CA ASN A 920 13.86 -3.14 10.10
C ASN A 920 12.80 -4.10 10.65
N LEU A 921 11.96 -4.68 9.77
CA LEU A 921 11.01 -5.74 10.12
C LEU A 921 11.72 -6.99 10.65
N LEU A 922 12.72 -7.50 9.92
CA LEU A 922 13.48 -8.69 10.33
C LEU A 922 14.26 -8.44 11.62
N GLU A 923 14.82 -7.24 11.82
CA GLU A 923 15.49 -6.87 13.07
C GLU A 923 14.52 -6.91 14.25
N GLN A 924 13.35 -6.27 14.14
CA GLN A 924 12.36 -6.32 15.22
C GLN A 924 11.82 -7.74 15.42
N TRP A 925 11.60 -8.51 14.35
CA TRP A 925 10.99 -9.84 14.42
C TRP A 925 11.83 -10.81 15.27
N GLN A 926 13.15 -10.67 15.25
CA GLN A 926 14.06 -11.44 16.13
C GLN A 926 13.72 -11.26 17.60
N TRP A 927 13.29 -10.07 18.01
CA TRP A 927 12.93 -9.72 19.39
C TRP A 927 11.47 -10.05 19.74
N ILE A 928 10.70 -10.58 18.81
CA ILE A 928 9.29 -10.88 19.10
C ILE A 928 9.20 -12.18 19.90
N GLU A 929 8.41 -12.12 20.97
CA GLU A 929 8.09 -13.23 21.85
C GLU A 929 6.64 -13.67 21.67
N GLY A 930 6.41 -14.98 21.68
CA GLY A 930 5.05 -15.48 21.73
C GLY A 930 4.51 -15.34 23.15
N MET A 931 3.26 -14.94 23.30
CA MET A 931 2.60 -15.02 24.61
C MET A 931 1.91 -16.38 24.73
N PRO A 932 2.21 -17.19 25.76
CA PRO A 932 1.62 -18.51 25.88
C PRO A 932 0.10 -18.41 26.04
N PRO A 933 -0.64 -19.41 25.53
CA PRO A 933 -2.07 -19.48 25.72
C PRO A 933 -2.39 -19.82 27.18
N VAL A 934 -3.40 -19.14 27.73
CA VAL A 934 -3.82 -19.33 29.12
C VAL A 934 -5.27 -19.71 29.20
N ILE A 935 -5.55 -20.73 30.00
CA ILE A 935 -6.90 -21.17 30.29
C ILE A 935 -7.64 -20.04 31.02
N GLY A 936 -8.69 -19.49 30.40
CA GLY A 936 -9.42 -18.32 30.93
C GLY A 936 -8.87 -16.96 30.48
N GLN A 937 -8.05 -16.90 29.43
CA GLN A 937 -7.42 -15.67 28.89
C GLN A 937 -8.40 -14.50 28.66
N TYR A 938 -9.65 -14.77 28.26
CA TYR A 938 -10.69 -13.76 28.05
C TYR A 938 -10.90 -12.83 29.26
N TYR A 939 -10.59 -13.32 30.47
CA TYR A 939 -10.73 -12.56 31.71
C TYR A 939 -9.51 -11.67 31.98
N VAL A 940 -8.31 -12.09 31.57
CA VAL A 940 -7.04 -11.38 31.82
C VAL A 940 -7.05 -9.99 31.19
N ALA A 941 -7.37 -9.89 29.90
CA ALA A 941 -7.39 -8.61 29.18
C ALA A 941 -8.43 -7.63 29.77
N ARG A 942 -9.61 -8.14 30.14
CA ARG A 942 -10.67 -7.33 30.77
C ARG A 942 -10.24 -6.79 32.13
N GLN A 943 -9.56 -7.61 32.94
CA GLN A 943 -9.08 -7.19 34.25
C GLN A 943 -7.95 -6.18 34.14
N PHE A 944 -7.08 -6.29 33.12
CA PHE A 944 -6.11 -5.24 32.82
C PHE A 944 -6.79 -3.89 32.58
N ASP A 945 -7.81 -3.85 31.70
CA ASP A 945 -8.51 -2.60 31.37
C ASP A 945 -9.16 -1.97 32.60
N TRP A 946 -9.77 -2.79 33.47
CA TRP A 946 -10.37 -2.32 34.72
C TRP A 946 -9.32 -1.84 35.72
N MET A 947 -8.22 -2.57 35.87
CA MET A 947 -7.09 -2.20 36.72
C MET A 947 -6.46 -0.87 36.27
N PHE A 948 -6.24 -0.70 34.97
CA PHE A 948 -5.71 0.53 34.40
C PHE A 948 -6.65 1.72 34.66
N ARG A 949 -7.96 1.55 34.39
CA ARG A 949 -8.96 2.60 34.67
C ARG A 949 -9.06 2.92 36.16
N ALA A 950 -9.01 1.91 37.03
CA ALA A 950 -9.04 2.08 38.48
C ALA A 950 -7.89 2.97 38.98
N VAL A 951 -6.68 2.79 38.46
CA VAL A 951 -5.52 3.58 38.88
C VAL A 951 -5.48 4.95 38.20
N VAL A 952 -5.67 5.00 36.87
CA VAL A 952 -5.47 6.22 36.08
C VAL A 952 -6.67 7.17 36.15
N LEU A 953 -7.91 6.64 36.14
CA LEU A 953 -9.13 7.45 36.12
C LEU A 953 -9.79 7.58 37.49
N GLU A 954 -9.77 6.52 38.31
CA GLU A 954 -10.41 6.51 39.64
C GLU A 954 -9.43 6.82 40.79
N HIS A 955 -8.14 6.97 40.48
CA HIS A 955 -7.06 7.26 41.45
C HIS A 955 -7.00 6.29 42.64
N LYS A 956 -7.36 5.01 42.42
CA LYS A 956 -7.21 3.98 43.44
C LYS A 956 -5.73 3.68 43.74
N PRO A 957 -5.40 3.21 44.96
CA PRO A 957 -4.03 2.86 45.30
C PRO A 957 -3.48 1.80 44.34
N LEU A 958 -2.34 2.11 43.69
CA LEU A 958 -1.74 1.27 42.65
C LEU A 958 -1.52 -0.17 43.12
N ARG A 959 -0.78 -0.35 44.22
CA ARG A 959 -0.39 -1.68 44.70
C ARG A 959 -1.59 -2.53 45.11
N GLU A 960 -2.55 -1.94 45.83
CA GLU A 960 -3.78 -2.64 46.24
C GLU A 960 -4.59 -3.05 45.01
N SER A 961 -4.74 -2.14 44.04
CA SER A 961 -5.44 -2.42 42.79
C SER A 961 -4.78 -3.58 42.04
N VAL A 962 -3.46 -3.52 41.80
CA VAL A 962 -2.75 -4.61 41.10
C VAL A 962 -2.96 -5.95 41.79
N LEU A 963 -2.87 -6.00 43.12
CA LEU A 963 -3.05 -7.24 43.88
C LEU A 963 -4.50 -7.75 43.84
N ASP A 964 -5.51 -6.88 43.97
CA ASP A 964 -6.91 -7.27 43.92
C ASP A 964 -7.28 -7.79 42.53
N TYR A 965 -6.92 -7.07 41.46
CA TYR A 965 -7.17 -7.49 40.08
C TYR A 965 -6.41 -8.76 39.72
N THR A 966 -5.16 -8.91 40.18
CA THR A 966 -4.37 -10.15 40.03
C THR A 966 -5.04 -11.35 40.71
N ARG A 967 -5.59 -11.15 41.91
CA ARG A 967 -6.32 -12.21 42.63
C ARG A 967 -7.53 -12.67 41.83
N GLU A 968 -8.35 -11.75 41.32
CA GLU A 968 -9.54 -12.11 40.53
C GLU A 968 -9.17 -12.86 39.24
N ILE A 969 -8.08 -12.46 38.57
CA ILE A 969 -7.54 -13.19 37.41
C ILE A 969 -7.17 -14.63 37.79
N ASN A 970 -6.38 -14.79 38.85
CA ASN A 970 -5.88 -16.10 39.28
C ASN A 970 -7.01 -17.02 39.77
N LEU A 971 -8.08 -16.47 40.36
CA LEU A 971 -9.29 -17.22 40.72
C LEU A 971 -10.00 -17.78 39.48
N GLU A 972 -10.12 -17.00 38.41
CA GLU A 972 -10.71 -17.46 37.15
C GLU A 972 -9.85 -18.53 36.46
N ILE A 973 -8.53 -18.31 36.38
CA ILE A 973 -7.58 -19.30 35.82
C ILE A 973 -7.69 -20.60 36.60
N THR A 974 -7.65 -20.53 37.94
CA THR A 974 -7.77 -21.70 38.83
C THR A 974 -9.09 -22.44 38.60
N ARG A 975 -10.22 -21.73 38.61
CA ARG A 975 -11.55 -22.30 38.36
C ARG A 975 -11.62 -23.05 37.03
N LYS A 976 -11.05 -22.47 35.97
CA LYS A 976 -11.06 -23.06 34.62
C LYS A 976 -10.08 -24.22 34.48
N ARG A 977 -8.94 -24.19 35.17
CA ARG A 977 -8.03 -25.33 35.26
C ARG A 977 -8.67 -26.50 36.00
N GLU A 978 -9.40 -26.26 37.09
CA GLU A 978 -10.19 -27.29 37.78
C GLU A 978 -11.28 -27.89 36.89
N GLU A 979 -12.02 -27.05 36.14
CA GLU A 979 -13.05 -27.49 35.19
C GLU A 979 -12.50 -28.46 34.14
N LEU A 980 -11.24 -28.27 33.72
CA LEU A 980 -10.58 -29.04 32.67
C LEU A 980 -9.60 -30.10 33.21
N GLY A 981 -9.47 -30.24 34.53
CA GLY A 981 -8.63 -31.25 35.17
C GLY A 981 -7.12 -30.97 35.16
N PHE A 982 -6.70 -29.71 35.03
CA PHE A 982 -5.29 -29.31 35.14
C PHE A 982 -4.88 -28.98 36.58
N SER A 983 -3.61 -29.19 36.92
CA SER A 983 -3.04 -28.82 38.23
C SER A 983 -3.19 -27.32 38.49
N THR A 984 -3.52 -26.94 39.73
CA THR A 984 -3.76 -25.54 40.12
C THR A 984 -2.64 -24.96 40.99
N LYS A 985 -1.69 -25.79 41.42
CA LYS A 985 -0.57 -25.38 42.28
C LYS A 985 0.76 -25.69 41.62
N LEU A 986 1.72 -24.80 41.83
CA LEU A 986 3.07 -24.89 41.26
C LEU A 986 3.81 -26.13 41.77
N GLU A 987 3.64 -26.47 43.06
CA GLU A 987 4.33 -27.59 43.71
C GLU A 987 3.83 -28.97 43.23
N GLU A 988 2.68 -28.99 42.56
CA GLU A 988 2.05 -30.19 42.01
C GLU A 988 2.37 -30.37 40.52
N LEU A 989 3.14 -29.44 39.92
CA LEU A 989 3.55 -29.55 38.52
C LEU A 989 4.72 -30.53 38.36
N ASP A 990 4.66 -31.31 37.28
CA ASP A 990 5.80 -32.11 36.83
C ASP A 990 6.94 -31.17 36.42
N PRO A 991 8.19 -31.38 36.88
CA PRO A 991 9.35 -30.60 36.46
C PRO A 991 9.49 -30.47 34.94
N LYS A 992 9.08 -31.48 34.17
CA LYS A 992 9.08 -31.41 32.69
C LYS A 992 8.29 -30.20 32.18
N TRP A 993 7.13 -29.90 32.76
CA TRP A 993 6.28 -28.78 32.31
C TRP A 993 6.83 -27.42 32.72
N ILE A 994 7.56 -27.37 33.84
CA ILE A 994 8.28 -26.19 34.28
C ILE A 994 9.43 -25.89 33.30
N ASP A 995 10.23 -26.89 32.94
CA ASP A 995 11.36 -26.70 32.03
C ASP A 995 10.87 -26.33 30.61
N MET A 996 9.85 -27.04 30.10
CA MET A 996 9.25 -26.73 28.79
C MET A 996 8.65 -25.33 28.70
N TYR A 997 8.10 -24.81 29.81
CA TYR A 997 7.57 -23.44 29.84
C TYR A 997 8.64 -22.42 29.47
N TRP A 998 9.86 -22.60 29.98
CA TRP A 998 10.99 -21.71 29.71
C TRP A 998 11.62 -21.94 28.33
N ASP A 999 11.66 -23.19 27.84
CA ASP A 999 12.20 -23.54 26.51
C ASP A 999 11.46 -22.86 25.34
N HIS A 1000 10.25 -22.36 25.59
CA HIS A 1000 9.42 -21.70 24.58
C HIS A 1000 9.67 -20.19 24.45
N TYR A 1001 10.31 -19.56 25.44
CA TYR A 1001 10.80 -18.18 25.33
C TYR A 1001 12.16 -18.16 24.65
N VAL A 1002 12.51 -17.02 24.03
CA VAL A 1002 13.81 -16.81 23.38
C VAL A 1002 14.68 -15.81 24.17
N HIS A 1003 14.05 -14.79 24.73
CA HIS A 1003 14.62 -13.60 25.36
C HIS A 1003 14.18 -13.43 26.82
N VAL A 1004 13.37 -14.34 27.35
CA VAL A 1004 12.93 -14.34 28.74
C VAL A 1004 13.55 -15.55 29.44
N ASN A 1005 14.44 -15.29 30.39
CA ASN A 1005 15.23 -16.34 31.03
C ASN A 1005 14.71 -16.73 32.41
N ARG A 1006 14.99 -17.98 32.76
CA ARG A 1006 14.84 -18.48 34.13
C ARG A 1006 15.99 -17.92 34.99
N LEU A 1007 15.68 -17.13 36.02
CA LEU A 1007 16.69 -16.41 36.81
C LEU A 1007 17.65 -17.30 37.61
N ASP A 1008 17.37 -18.60 37.74
CA ASP A 1008 18.18 -19.60 38.46
C ASP A 1008 19.08 -20.46 37.54
N VAL A 1009 19.08 -20.24 36.22
CA VAL A 1009 19.94 -20.96 35.25
C VAL A 1009 20.79 -19.95 34.44
N PRO A 1010 22.13 -20.11 34.35
CA PRO A 1010 22.97 -19.21 33.55
C PRO A 1010 22.63 -19.28 32.05
N ALA A 1011 22.59 -18.11 31.41
CA ALA A 1011 22.30 -17.93 29.99
C ALA A 1011 23.45 -18.44 29.10
N GLU A 1012 23.50 -19.75 28.85
CA GLU A 1012 24.29 -20.34 27.77
C GLU A 1012 23.41 -21.32 26.99
N GLN A 1013 22.61 -20.79 26.05
CA GLN A 1013 22.23 -21.42 24.78
C GLN A 1013 21.13 -20.61 24.08
N SER A 1014 21.53 -19.67 23.24
CA SER A 1014 20.68 -19.16 22.15
C SER A 1014 21.30 -19.64 20.83
N THR A 1015 20.55 -20.44 20.09
CA THR A 1015 20.99 -21.19 18.90
C THR A 1015 21.05 -20.29 17.65
N GLY A 1016 22.24 -20.19 17.05
CA GLY A 1016 22.56 -19.40 15.85
C GLY A 1016 22.02 -19.91 14.51
N GLU A 1017 20.90 -20.64 14.47
CA GLU A 1017 20.32 -21.15 13.21
C GLU A 1017 19.69 -20.02 12.36
N PHE A 1018 19.19 -18.95 13.00
CA PHE A 1018 18.64 -17.79 12.29
C PHE A 1018 19.72 -16.91 11.65
N ASP A 1019 20.83 -16.70 12.36
CA ASP A 1019 22.02 -16.03 11.82
C ASP A 1019 22.58 -16.79 10.62
N GLU A 1020 22.59 -18.12 10.66
CA GLU A 1020 23.03 -18.94 9.54
C GLU A 1020 22.11 -18.78 8.31
N LEU A 1021 20.78 -18.71 8.50
CA LEU A 1021 19.82 -18.47 7.43
C LEU A 1021 19.93 -17.05 6.85
N LEU A 1022 20.14 -16.03 7.68
CA LEU A 1022 20.37 -14.65 7.26
C LEU A 1022 21.72 -14.46 6.54
N ARG A 1023 22.79 -15.12 7.01
CA ARG A 1023 24.10 -15.14 6.33
C ARG A 1023 24.01 -15.83 4.98
N ARG A 1024 23.26 -16.93 4.88
CA ARG A 1024 23.08 -17.67 3.62
C ARG A 1024 22.40 -16.85 2.53
N HIS A 1025 21.63 -15.83 2.91
CA HIS A 1025 20.91 -14.94 1.99
C HIS A 1025 21.50 -13.52 1.93
N GLY A 1026 22.71 -13.31 2.49
CA GLY A 1026 23.46 -12.05 2.35
C GLY A 1026 22.90 -10.86 3.13
N ILE A 1027 22.10 -11.10 4.18
CA ILE A 1027 21.44 -10.02 4.95
C ILE A 1027 22.31 -9.53 6.10
N LEU A 1028 23.15 -10.40 6.68
CA LEU A 1028 24.16 -10.03 7.68
C LEU A 1028 25.52 -9.90 6.99
N VAL A 1029 26.09 -8.68 6.99
CA VAL A 1029 27.49 -8.43 6.64
C VAL A 1029 28.32 -8.59 7.91
N GLU A 1030 29.47 -9.26 7.81
CA GLU A 1030 30.40 -9.54 8.93
C GLU A 1030 30.75 -8.31 9.79
#